data_AF-A0A034WBI1-F1
#
_entry.id   AF-A0A034WBI1-F1
#
_cell.length_a   1.000
_cell.length_b   1.000
_cell.length_c   1.000
_cell.angle_alpha   90.00
_cell.angle_beta   90.00
_cell.angle_gamma   90.00
#
_symmetry.space_group_name_H-M   'P 1'
#
loop_
_entity.id
_entity.type
_entity.pdbx_description
1 polymer ?
#
loop_
_entity_poly.entity_id
_entity_poly.type
_entity_poly.pdbx_seq_one_letter_code
_entity_poly.pdbx_strand_id
1 'polypeptide(L)'
;CREKLKDLEELWRVQINAAITRDLNTLRAQIRYKPNNFMNYYTYLKALNTSIYTDILIKEIFKLAEGSETFSPTVGQLYKELGQKVQQRYQIEMKKKNGILEKIGEIYRCYCDILTKRNTKDNARQMWQRLVHNHRNSGPTMDVKYVNWPTIVQSGVGRFLYNILMRDIKIDAHIMRKKTKSKQQNLLPAFYTLFRNQGRLVKEEVKPHPVLAKLLRMSRQQTLTFDSSLVPMLCPPQPWSTPNNGGYLLNKSELIRLPQQAIQQWNRINSTSQQQIYPALDSLNQLSSVPWRVNTEILDVIIKVFQNGGDDKLDVPQPPSSLPPLPLYHGENTALSTAVRSKLFKDKLAHRRKQGEMYSLWCDTLYRLSLASHYRDRVFWLPHNMDFRGRVYPIPPHLNHLGSDLARSMLVFDQAQPLGHDGFSWLKLHCINLTGLMKRDSVHERLLFAEEIMDDIIDSADNPLTGRMWWAQSDEPWQTLACCMEIAKVYRSNNREGFLSRFPIHQDGSCNGLQHYAALGRDQAGAKSVNLFPSPLPQDVYSAVAALVEKSRKSDASNGVQVAQALEGFVRRKVIKQTVMTTVYGVTRYGARLQIARQLKDIESFPKEWVWPASTYLTSKTFESLREMFTSTREIQDWFTECARLISGVCGQNVEWVTPLGLPVVQPYIRQEVKQTMRTAARVSETMAMDMYEKPNVMKQKNAFPPNFIHSLDSSHMMLTSLYCEQKGLTFVSVHDCFWTHACTVPEMNQICREQFVSLHSQPILEDLSAFMRSKYSFRECDLLNDGSADDLSKRRLNRTLGEMPKKGDFDLRNVLNSVYFFS
;
A
#
# COMPACT_ATOMS: atom_id res chain seq x y z
N CYS A 1 38.67 -4.48 2.96
CA CYS A 1 37.48 -3.73 3.44
C CYS A 1 36.51 -4.63 4.18
N ARG A 2 36.11 -5.80 3.61
CA ARG A 2 35.25 -6.77 4.30
C ARG A 2 35.85 -7.27 5.62
N GLU A 3 37.11 -7.71 5.61
CA GLU A 3 37.82 -8.13 6.84
C GLU A 3 37.83 -7.01 7.89
N LYS A 4 38.29 -5.81 7.52
CA LYS A 4 38.26 -4.63 8.41
C LYS A 4 36.89 -4.34 9.02
N LEU A 5 35.81 -4.59 8.27
CA LEU A 5 34.45 -4.39 8.75
C LEU A 5 34.01 -5.50 9.72
N LYS A 6 34.44 -6.75 9.46
CA LYS A 6 34.26 -7.87 10.39
C LYS A 6 35.01 -7.62 11.71
N ASP A 7 36.26 -7.18 11.63
CA ASP A 7 37.07 -6.82 12.81
C ASP A 7 36.40 -5.69 13.62
N LEU A 8 35.84 -4.68 12.93
CA LEU A 8 35.07 -3.62 13.56
C LEU A 8 33.79 -4.13 14.22
N GLU A 9 33.06 -5.04 13.58
CA GLU A 9 31.86 -5.63 14.17
C GLU A 9 32.18 -6.38 15.46
N GLU A 10 33.23 -7.21 15.45
CA GLU A 10 33.69 -7.95 16.64
C GLU A 10 34.12 -6.98 17.76
N LEU A 11 34.87 -5.93 17.42
CA LEU A 11 35.24 -4.88 18.36
C LEU A 11 34.02 -4.16 18.95
N TRP A 12 33.07 -3.76 18.09
CA TRP A 12 31.86 -3.06 18.52
C TRP A 12 30.98 -3.95 19.41
N ARG A 13 30.89 -5.25 19.15
CA ARG A 13 30.17 -6.20 20.02
C ARG A 13 30.73 -6.20 21.44
N VAL A 14 32.05 -6.19 21.60
CA VAL A 14 32.70 -6.10 22.92
C VAL A 14 32.41 -4.75 23.58
N GLN A 15 32.58 -3.65 22.83
CA GLN A 15 32.33 -2.29 23.33
C GLN A 15 30.87 -2.08 23.77
N ILE A 16 29.91 -2.56 22.98
CA ILE A 16 28.49 -2.46 23.28
C ILE A 16 28.14 -3.23 24.55
N ASN A 17 28.61 -4.48 24.70
CA ASN A 17 28.35 -5.27 25.90
C ASN A 17 28.88 -4.58 27.18
N ALA A 18 30.11 -4.05 27.11
CA ALA A 18 30.72 -3.31 28.22
C ALA A 18 29.94 -2.02 28.53
N ALA A 19 29.57 -1.26 27.50
CA ALA A 19 28.82 -0.01 27.65
C ALA A 19 27.41 -0.22 28.22
N ILE A 20 26.68 -1.24 27.76
CA ILE A 20 25.35 -1.57 28.31
C ILE A 20 25.48 -1.92 29.80
N THR A 21 26.46 -2.75 30.17
CA THR A 21 26.66 -3.17 31.56
C THR A 21 26.99 -1.96 32.45
N ARG A 22 27.91 -1.10 32.00
CA ARG A 22 28.25 0.16 32.67
C ARG A 22 27.03 1.05 32.87
N ASP A 23 26.31 1.34 31.79
CA ASP A 23 25.21 2.31 31.80
C ASP A 23 23.97 1.78 32.54
N LEU A 24 23.71 0.47 32.51
CA LEU A 24 22.66 -0.15 33.32
C LEU A 24 22.97 -0.06 34.81
N ASN A 25 24.23 -0.26 35.21
CA ASN A 25 24.64 -0.09 36.61
C ASN A 25 24.51 1.37 37.05
N THR A 26 24.87 2.33 36.18
CA THR A 26 24.64 3.75 36.44
C THR A 26 23.15 4.06 36.58
N LEU A 27 22.30 3.55 35.68
CA LEU A 27 20.86 3.75 35.74
C LEU A 27 20.26 3.15 37.03
N ARG A 28 20.70 1.95 37.43
CA ARG A 28 20.33 1.30 38.70
C ARG A 28 20.68 2.17 39.90
N ALA A 29 21.87 2.75 39.92
CA ALA A 29 22.30 3.65 40.99
C ALA A 29 21.46 4.93 41.01
N GLN A 30 21.20 5.55 39.86
CA GLN A 30 20.38 6.75 39.76
C GLN A 30 18.95 6.56 40.29
N ILE A 31 18.35 5.39 40.06
CA ILE A 31 16.99 5.11 40.55
C ILE A 31 16.91 5.12 42.08
N ARG A 32 17.99 4.79 42.78
CA ARG A 32 18.02 4.81 44.26
C ARG A 32 17.97 6.23 44.84
N TYR A 33 18.40 7.24 44.08
CA TYR A 33 18.57 8.61 44.56
C TYR A 33 17.68 9.64 43.85
N LYS A 34 16.88 9.23 42.85
CA LYS A 34 16.00 10.14 42.12
C LYS A 34 14.58 10.17 42.71
N PRO A 35 13.93 11.34 42.71
CA PRO A 35 12.58 11.50 43.25
C PRO A 35 11.55 10.65 42.49
N ASN A 36 10.40 10.37 43.14
CA ASN A 36 9.32 9.49 42.65
C ASN A 36 8.80 9.82 41.23
N ASN A 37 9.03 11.02 40.71
CA ASN A 37 8.59 11.45 39.37
C ASN A 37 9.60 11.14 38.24
N PHE A 38 10.72 10.47 38.52
CA PHE A 38 11.68 10.09 37.49
C PHE A 38 11.18 8.85 36.70
N MET A 39 11.07 8.99 35.38
CA MET A 39 10.65 7.89 34.52
C MET A 39 11.67 6.74 34.56
N ASN A 40 11.29 5.63 35.18
CA ASN A 40 12.14 4.46 35.34
C ASN A 40 11.93 3.47 34.18
N TYR A 41 12.96 3.34 33.33
CA TYR A 41 13.01 2.32 32.27
C TYR A 41 14.05 1.21 32.54
N TYR A 42 14.67 1.17 33.73
CA TYR A 42 15.63 0.12 34.11
C TYR A 42 14.99 -1.26 34.14
N THR A 43 13.78 -1.40 34.70
CA THR A 43 13.07 -2.68 34.76
C THR A 43 12.84 -3.26 33.35
N TYR A 44 12.52 -2.40 32.39
CA TYR A 44 12.34 -2.78 30.98
C TYR A 44 13.65 -3.18 30.31
N LEU A 45 14.76 -2.50 30.64
CA LEU A 45 16.09 -2.83 30.13
C LEU A 45 16.71 -4.07 30.79
N LYS A 46 16.22 -4.48 31.97
CA LYS A 46 16.66 -5.72 32.64
C LYS A 46 15.90 -6.95 32.15
N ALA A 47 14.85 -6.76 31.35
CA ALA A 47 13.97 -7.84 30.91
C ALA A 47 14.61 -8.79 29.88
N LEU A 48 15.71 -8.38 29.23
CA LEU A 48 16.44 -9.19 28.25
C LEU A 48 17.93 -9.31 28.63
N ASN A 49 18.59 -10.33 28.07
CA ASN A 49 20.03 -10.50 28.21
C ASN A 49 20.81 -9.46 27.41
N THR A 50 21.98 -9.06 27.91
CA THR A 50 22.86 -8.06 27.27
C THR A 50 23.22 -8.42 25.82
N SER A 51 23.42 -9.70 25.53
CA SER A 51 23.72 -10.19 24.17
C SER A 51 22.64 -9.82 23.14
N ILE A 52 21.37 -9.86 23.55
CA ILE A 52 20.24 -9.51 22.67
C ILE A 52 20.26 -8.03 22.31
N TYR A 53 20.55 -7.15 23.28
CA TYR A 53 20.72 -5.73 23.01
C TYR A 53 21.91 -5.45 22.09
N THR A 54 22.99 -6.19 22.26
CA THR A 54 24.17 -6.10 21.39
C THR A 54 23.82 -6.47 19.95
N ASP A 55 23.08 -7.56 19.71
CA ASP A 55 22.64 -7.93 18.37
C ASP A 55 21.70 -6.88 17.74
N ILE A 56 20.80 -6.31 18.54
CA ILE A 56 19.90 -5.23 18.08
C ILE A 56 20.71 -3.99 17.67
N LEU A 57 21.70 -3.59 18.48
CA LEU A 57 22.54 -2.43 18.21
C LEU A 57 23.45 -2.63 17.01
N ILE A 58 24.04 -3.82 16.83
CA ILE A 58 24.84 -4.12 15.63
C ILE A 58 23.98 -4.01 14.36
N LYS A 59 22.77 -4.58 14.37
CA LYS A 59 21.83 -4.41 13.25
C LYS A 59 21.46 -2.95 13.00
N GLU A 60 21.30 -2.15 14.05
CA GLU A 60 21.02 -0.71 13.91
C GLU A 60 22.21 0.07 13.35
N ILE A 61 23.44 -0.28 13.74
CA ILE A 61 24.68 0.31 13.18
C ILE A 61 24.73 0.10 11.67
N PHE A 62 24.52 -1.14 11.20
CA PHE A 62 24.50 -1.44 9.76
C PHE A 62 23.37 -0.71 9.04
N LYS A 63 22.14 -0.75 9.58
CA LYS A 63 20.98 -0.02 9.03
C LYS A 63 21.27 1.48 8.84
N LEU A 64 21.86 2.14 9.85
CA LEU A 64 22.18 3.57 9.77
C LEU A 64 23.31 3.86 8.79
N ALA A 65 24.28 2.96 8.72
CA ALA A 65 25.48 3.16 7.91
C ALA A 65 25.30 2.80 6.42
N GLU A 66 24.30 1.98 6.10
CA GLU A 66 23.78 1.72 4.74
C GLU A 66 22.86 2.85 4.22
N GLY A 67 22.46 3.78 5.08
CA GLY A 67 21.61 4.91 4.72
C GLY A 67 22.19 5.79 3.60
N SER A 68 21.30 6.39 2.80
CA SER A 68 21.69 7.33 1.74
C SER A 68 22.38 8.58 2.29
N GLU A 69 23.34 9.14 1.56
CA GLU A 69 23.93 10.44 1.91
C GLU A 69 22.89 11.59 1.93
N THR A 70 21.81 11.46 1.17
CA THR A 70 20.77 12.49 1.04
C THR A 70 19.71 12.42 2.14
N PHE A 71 19.51 11.24 2.74
CA PHE A 71 18.48 10.98 3.74
C PHE A 71 19.09 10.73 5.12
N SER A 72 18.50 11.30 6.16
CA SER A 72 18.86 10.98 7.54
C SER A 72 17.61 10.98 8.41
N PRO A 73 17.38 9.90 9.18
CA PRO A 73 16.21 9.81 10.05
C PRO A 73 16.36 10.72 11.27
N THR A 74 15.21 11.16 11.80
CA THR A 74 15.18 12.01 13.00
C THR A 74 15.48 11.20 14.25
N VAL A 75 16.13 11.82 15.22
CA VAL A 75 16.48 11.19 16.50
C VAL A 75 15.23 10.63 17.22
N GLY A 76 14.14 11.38 17.25
CA GLY A 76 12.90 10.94 17.91
C GLY A 76 12.28 9.70 17.27
N GLN A 77 12.30 9.62 15.93
CA GLN A 77 11.84 8.43 15.21
C GLN A 77 12.72 7.22 15.52
N LEU A 78 14.04 7.39 15.46
CA LEU A 78 15.00 6.34 15.75
C LEU A 78 14.86 5.76 17.16
N TYR A 79 14.66 6.62 18.17
CA TYR A 79 14.42 6.17 19.55
C TYR A 79 13.16 5.32 19.67
N LYS A 80 12.06 5.76 19.05
CA LYS A 80 10.81 5.01 19.06
C LYS A 80 10.97 3.64 18.38
N GLU A 81 11.53 3.62 17.17
CA GLU A 81 11.74 2.39 16.40
C GLU A 81 12.63 1.39 17.15
N LEU A 82 13.73 1.85 17.73
CA LEU A 82 14.65 0.97 18.47
C LEU A 82 13.99 0.40 19.74
N GLY A 83 13.23 1.22 20.46
CA GLY A 83 12.44 0.76 21.61
C GLY A 83 11.37 -0.28 21.23
N GLN A 84 10.72 -0.11 20.07
CA GLN A 84 9.77 -1.08 19.54
C GLN A 84 10.45 -2.41 19.17
N LYS A 85 11.63 -2.38 18.55
CA LYS A 85 12.43 -3.60 18.27
C LYS A 85 12.77 -4.37 19.54
N VAL A 86 13.16 -3.66 20.60
CA VAL A 86 13.43 -4.27 21.92
C VAL A 86 12.17 -4.92 22.48
N GLN A 87 11.03 -4.21 22.44
CA GLN A 87 9.76 -4.75 22.93
C GLN A 87 9.32 -6.00 22.14
N GLN A 88 9.43 -5.99 20.81
CA GLN A 88 9.11 -7.14 19.97
C GLN A 88 9.98 -8.35 20.33
N ARG A 89 11.29 -8.13 20.50
CA ARG A 89 12.21 -9.19 20.90
C ARG A 89 11.90 -9.73 22.30
N TYR A 90 11.54 -8.86 23.24
CA TYR A 90 11.06 -9.24 24.56
C TYR A 90 9.81 -10.13 24.49
N GLN A 91 8.83 -9.76 23.67
CA GLN A 91 7.61 -10.55 23.49
C GLN A 91 7.91 -11.96 22.95
N ILE A 92 8.83 -12.09 22.00
CA ILE A 92 9.26 -13.39 21.47
C ILE A 92 9.96 -14.23 22.57
N GLU A 93 10.86 -13.63 23.34
CA GLU A 93 11.54 -14.34 24.44
C GLU A 93 10.56 -14.76 25.54
N MET A 94 9.54 -13.95 25.85
CA MET A 94 8.48 -14.35 26.79
C MET A 94 7.64 -15.50 26.25
N LYS A 95 7.31 -15.52 24.95
CA LYS A 95 6.60 -16.66 24.33
C LYS A 95 7.40 -17.95 24.47
N LYS A 96 8.71 -17.88 24.22
CA LYS A 96 9.62 -19.02 24.37
C LYS A 96 9.72 -19.48 25.84
N LYS A 97 9.93 -18.55 26.77
CA LYS A 97 10.06 -18.87 28.20
C LYS A 97 8.80 -19.51 28.79
N ASN A 98 7.63 -19.10 28.32
CA ASN A 98 6.35 -19.55 28.85
C ASN A 98 5.78 -20.79 28.13
N GLY A 99 6.51 -21.41 27.19
CA GLY A 99 6.05 -22.59 26.45
C GLY A 99 5.04 -22.31 25.32
N ILE A 100 4.76 -21.04 25.02
CA ILE A 100 3.72 -20.62 24.05
C ILE A 100 4.20 -20.95 22.63
N LEU A 101 5.50 -20.87 22.37
CA LEU A 101 6.08 -21.19 21.07
C LEU A 101 5.82 -22.66 20.68
N GLU A 102 6.06 -23.56 21.63
CA GLU A 102 5.85 -25.00 21.49
C GLU A 102 4.37 -25.29 21.27
N LYS A 103 3.50 -24.62 22.05
CA LYS A 103 2.04 -24.72 21.91
C LYS A 103 1.54 -24.27 20.53
N ILE A 104 2.07 -23.16 20.01
CA ILE A 104 1.78 -22.69 18.64
C ILE A 104 2.20 -23.76 17.63
N GLY A 105 3.38 -24.36 17.80
CA GLY A 105 3.87 -25.42 16.93
C GLY A 105 2.97 -26.66 16.91
N GLU A 106 2.48 -27.10 18.08
CA GLU A 106 1.54 -28.22 18.20
C GLU A 106 0.23 -27.97 17.46
N ILE A 107 -0.41 -26.82 17.74
CA ILE A 107 -1.69 -26.43 17.13
C ILE A 107 -1.51 -26.26 15.62
N TYR A 108 -0.43 -25.61 15.20
CA TYR A 108 -0.14 -25.36 13.80
C TYR A 108 0.11 -26.67 13.03
N ARG A 109 0.81 -27.63 13.63
CA ARG A 109 1.00 -28.96 13.03
C ARG A 109 -0.36 -29.65 12.80
N CYS A 110 -1.24 -29.67 13.80
CA CYS A 110 -2.58 -30.22 13.65
C CYS A 110 -3.39 -29.49 12.57
N TYR A 111 -3.24 -28.17 12.46
CA TYR A 111 -3.88 -27.35 11.42
C TYR A 111 -3.40 -27.75 10.01
N CYS A 112 -2.10 -27.88 9.81
CA CYS A 112 -1.52 -28.34 8.54
C CYS A 112 -1.94 -29.77 8.18
N ASP A 113 -2.04 -30.67 9.17
CA ASP A 113 -2.53 -32.04 8.96
C ASP A 113 -3.97 -32.05 8.41
N ILE A 114 -4.84 -31.14 8.88
CA ILE A 114 -6.21 -31.01 8.39
C ILE A 114 -6.22 -30.39 6.98
N LEU A 115 -5.45 -29.34 6.74
CA LEU A 115 -5.34 -28.71 5.42
C LEU A 115 -4.90 -29.70 4.33
N THR A 116 -3.99 -30.61 4.68
CA THR A 116 -3.48 -31.63 3.75
C THR A 116 -4.55 -32.68 3.42
N LYS A 117 -5.35 -33.09 4.43
CA LYS A 117 -6.39 -34.11 4.26
C LYS A 117 -7.67 -33.61 3.58
N ARG A 118 -7.93 -32.29 3.59
CA ARG A 118 -9.12 -31.62 3.03
C ARG A 118 -10.47 -32.24 3.46
N ASN A 119 -10.52 -32.93 4.61
CA ASN A 119 -11.72 -33.63 5.08
C ASN A 119 -12.47 -32.81 6.14
N THR A 120 -12.85 -31.58 5.81
CA THR A 120 -13.59 -30.71 6.73
C THR A 120 -14.51 -29.76 5.96
N LYS A 121 -15.65 -29.42 6.58
CA LYS A 121 -16.54 -28.34 6.12
C LYS A 121 -16.23 -27.00 6.79
N ASP A 122 -15.38 -27.01 7.82
CA ASP A 122 -14.97 -25.80 8.53
C ASP A 122 -14.06 -24.94 7.64
N ASN A 123 -14.21 -23.62 7.73
CA ASN A 123 -13.24 -22.69 7.16
C ASN A 123 -11.97 -22.59 8.03
N ALA A 124 -10.92 -21.93 7.51
CA ALA A 124 -9.62 -21.82 8.17
C ALA A 124 -9.69 -21.28 9.62
N ARG A 125 -10.55 -20.27 9.87
CA ARG A 125 -10.75 -19.71 11.20
C ARG A 125 -11.42 -20.72 12.13
N GLN A 126 -12.49 -21.36 11.69
CA GLN A 126 -13.23 -22.34 12.49
C GLN A 126 -12.34 -23.52 12.84
N MET A 127 -11.56 -24.03 11.88
CA MET A 127 -10.54 -25.06 12.11
C MET A 127 -9.56 -24.63 13.20
N TRP A 128 -8.99 -23.43 13.08
CA TRP A 128 -8.03 -22.91 14.05
C TRP A 128 -8.64 -22.74 15.44
N GLN A 129 -9.82 -22.12 15.55
CA GLN A 129 -10.52 -21.91 16.81
C GLN A 129 -10.86 -23.24 17.50
N ARG A 130 -11.27 -24.26 16.73
CA ARG A 130 -11.55 -25.61 17.24
C ARG A 130 -10.28 -26.27 17.77
N LEU A 131 -9.16 -26.16 17.06
CA LEU A 131 -7.88 -26.69 17.53
C LEU A 131 -7.42 -25.98 18.81
N VAL A 132 -7.48 -24.65 18.87
CA VAL A 132 -7.15 -23.88 20.08
C VAL A 132 -8.02 -24.34 21.25
N HIS A 133 -9.33 -24.53 21.03
CA HIS A 133 -10.26 -25.04 22.03
C HIS A 133 -9.90 -26.46 22.51
N ASN A 134 -9.64 -27.38 21.59
CA ASN A 134 -9.31 -28.77 21.93
C ASN A 134 -8.01 -28.87 22.72
N HIS A 135 -7.06 -27.97 22.45
CA HIS A 135 -5.77 -27.92 23.12
C HIS A 135 -5.75 -27.02 24.36
N ARG A 136 -6.88 -26.44 24.81
CA ARG A 136 -6.91 -25.47 25.92
C ARG A 136 -6.59 -26.06 27.31
N ASN A 137 -6.82 -27.36 27.49
CA ASN A 137 -6.67 -28.03 28.80
C ASN A 137 -5.21 -28.43 29.10
N SER A 138 -4.28 -28.24 28.17
CA SER A 138 -2.87 -28.62 28.33
C SER A 138 -1.94 -27.46 27.99
N GLY A 139 -0.88 -27.26 28.78
CA GLY A 139 0.14 -26.24 28.52
C GLY A 139 -0.37 -24.79 28.67
N PRO A 140 0.36 -23.81 28.12
CA PRO A 140 0.02 -22.39 28.26
C PRO A 140 -1.17 -22.01 27.37
N THR A 141 -1.92 -20.99 27.82
CA THR A 141 -3.01 -20.41 27.03
C THR A 141 -2.50 -19.66 25.81
N MET A 142 -3.24 -19.75 24.70
CA MET A 142 -3.02 -18.98 23.48
C MET A 142 -3.58 -17.55 23.56
N ASP A 143 -4.44 -17.26 24.53
CA ASP A 143 -5.16 -15.99 24.68
C ASP A 143 -4.43 -14.96 25.55
N VAL A 144 -3.09 -15.03 25.61
CA VAL A 144 -2.29 -14.09 26.40
C VAL A 144 -2.44 -12.67 25.83
N LYS A 145 -3.04 -11.77 26.61
CA LYS A 145 -3.13 -10.35 26.28
C LYS A 145 -1.77 -9.68 26.49
N TYR A 146 -1.16 -9.25 25.39
CA TYR A 146 0.10 -8.50 25.44
C TYR A 146 -0.18 -7.02 25.68
N VAL A 147 0.28 -6.51 26.82
CA VAL A 147 0.25 -5.07 27.11
C VAL A 147 1.45 -4.42 26.43
N ASN A 148 1.17 -3.48 25.52
CA ASN A 148 2.23 -2.70 24.88
C ASN A 148 2.91 -1.76 25.88
N TRP A 149 4.22 -1.59 25.75
CA TRP A 149 4.92 -0.60 26.55
C TRP A 149 4.43 0.81 26.18
N PRO A 150 4.27 1.72 27.16
CA PRO A 150 3.93 3.10 26.85
C PRO A 150 4.95 3.72 25.88
N THR A 151 4.50 4.55 24.94
CA THR A 151 5.36 5.17 23.92
C THR A 151 6.55 5.92 24.52
N ILE A 152 6.35 6.53 25.70
CA ILE A 152 7.42 7.23 26.42
C ILE A 152 8.49 6.27 26.96
N VAL A 153 8.11 5.05 27.35
CA VAL A 153 9.04 3.99 27.76
C VAL A 153 9.80 3.47 26.55
N GLN A 154 9.12 3.20 25.44
CA GLN A 154 9.76 2.79 24.18
C GLN A 154 10.83 3.81 23.76
N SER A 155 10.47 5.09 23.71
CA SER A 155 11.42 6.18 23.40
C SER A 155 12.55 6.29 24.42
N GLY A 156 12.27 6.06 25.72
CA GLY A 156 13.29 6.06 26.77
C GLY A 156 14.31 4.94 26.62
N VAL A 157 13.85 3.72 26.35
CA VAL A 157 14.68 2.54 26.05
C VAL A 157 15.52 2.78 24.79
N GLY A 158 14.91 3.27 23.72
CA GLY A 158 15.63 3.57 22.48
C GLY A 158 16.68 4.67 22.67
N ARG A 159 16.36 5.73 23.41
CA ARG A 159 17.33 6.79 23.75
C ARG A 159 18.52 6.26 24.53
N PHE A 160 18.27 5.39 25.52
CA PHE A 160 19.34 4.75 26.29
C PHE A 160 20.33 4.01 25.38
N LEU A 161 19.81 3.19 24.46
CA LEU A 161 20.62 2.41 23.52
C LEU A 161 21.33 3.30 22.48
N TYR A 162 20.67 4.35 21.99
CA TYR A 162 21.31 5.29 21.07
C TYR A 162 22.43 6.10 21.71
N ASN A 163 22.32 6.45 23.00
CA ASN A 163 23.41 7.13 23.69
C ASN A 163 24.69 6.29 23.69
N ILE A 164 24.57 4.97 23.83
CA ILE A 164 25.69 4.04 23.70
C ILE A 164 26.23 4.07 22.26
N LEU A 165 25.35 3.98 21.27
CA LEU A 165 25.72 4.02 19.84
C LEU A 165 26.49 5.31 19.49
N MET A 166 26.05 6.46 19.99
CA MET A 166 26.63 7.77 19.69
C MET A 166 27.95 8.04 20.45
N ARG A 167 28.08 7.54 21.68
CA ARG A 167 29.25 7.83 22.55
C ARG A 167 30.37 6.79 22.41
N ASP A 168 30.00 5.52 22.41
CA ASP A 168 30.94 4.42 22.62
C ASP A 168 31.42 3.79 21.29
N ILE A 169 30.63 3.90 20.21
CA ILE A 169 30.99 3.34 18.90
C ILE A 169 31.87 4.31 18.13
N LYS A 170 33.10 3.88 17.84
CA LYS A 170 34.12 4.68 17.17
C LYS A 170 34.64 4.01 15.90
N ILE A 171 35.15 4.82 14.98
CA ILE A 171 35.84 4.39 13.77
C ILE A 171 37.16 5.15 13.65
N ASP A 172 38.21 4.45 13.23
CA ASP A 172 39.47 5.10 12.89
C ASP A 172 39.32 5.89 11.58
N ALA A 173 39.54 7.20 11.62
CA ALA A 173 39.50 8.08 10.45
C ALA A 173 40.52 7.65 9.37
N HIS A 174 41.55 6.90 9.74
CA HIS A 174 42.60 6.42 8.86
C HIS A 174 42.42 4.97 8.39
N ILE A 175 41.30 4.31 8.73
CA ILE A 175 41.04 2.89 8.41
C ILE A 175 41.15 2.56 6.91
N MET A 176 40.92 3.54 6.03
CA MET A 176 40.99 3.37 4.57
C MET A 176 42.38 3.67 3.95
N ARG A 177 43.34 4.19 4.73
CA ARG A 177 44.69 4.52 4.22
C ARG A 177 45.53 3.24 4.14
N LYS A 178 46.19 2.99 3.00
CA LYS A 178 47.02 1.79 2.75
C LYS A 178 48.47 1.89 3.28
N LYS A 179 48.94 3.09 3.59
CA LYS A 179 50.29 3.36 4.13
C LYS A 179 50.20 4.44 5.21
N THR A 180 50.25 4.03 6.47
CA THR A 180 50.42 4.97 7.59
C THR A 180 51.76 4.63 8.23
N LYS A 181 52.76 5.53 8.11
CA LYS A 181 54.08 5.40 8.77
C LYS A 181 54.00 5.58 10.30
N SER A 182 52.80 5.84 10.83
CA SER A 182 52.50 6.03 12.24
C SER A 182 51.42 5.03 12.67
N LYS A 183 51.65 4.31 13.79
CA LYS A 183 50.68 3.41 14.45
C LYS A 183 49.57 4.17 15.19
N GLN A 184 49.49 5.49 15.08
CA GLN A 184 48.59 6.31 15.89
C GLN A 184 47.16 6.25 15.33
N GLN A 185 46.27 5.57 16.05
CA GLN A 185 44.85 5.46 15.71
C GLN A 185 44.15 6.80 15.97
N ASN A 186 43.35 7.27 15.00
CA ASN A 186 42.53 8.47 15.17
C ASN A 186 41.05 8.08 15.29
N LEU A 187 40.66 7.68 16.50
CA LEU A 187 39.32 7.18 16.80
C LEU A 187 38.30 8.33 16.93
N LEU A 188 37.40 8.42 15.96
CA LEU A 188 36.28 9.38 15.95
C LEU A 188 34.95 8.65 16.18
N PRO A 189 33.90 9.33 16.69
CA PRO A 189 32.56 8.74 16.75
C PRO A 189 32.10 8.23 15.38
N ALA A 190 31.57 7.01 15.36
CA ALA A 190 31.06 6.40 14.14
C ALA A 190 29.78 7.08 13.61
N PHE A 191 29.06 7.79 14.49
CA PHE A 191 27.82 8.49 14.20
C PHE A 191 27.84 9.89 14.83
N TYR A 192 27.14 10.84 14.20
CA TYR A 192 27.02 12.21 14.67
C TYR A 192 25.62 12.76 14.38
N THR A 193 25.21 13.79 15.13
CA THR A 193 23.94 14.48 14.90
C THR A 193 24.10 15.74 14.08
N LEU A 194 23.06 16.08 13.33
CA LEU A 194 22.95 17.29 12.53
C LEU A 194 21.59 17.94 12.79
N PHE A 195 21.54 19.26 12.70
CA PHE A 195 20.29 20.01 12.75
C PHE A 195 19.92 20.48 11.33
N ARG A 196 18.74 20.07 10.85
CA ARG A 196 18.20 20.48 9.55
C ARG A 196 16.88 21.22 9.71
N ASN A 197 16.73 22.29 8.93
CA ASN A 197 15.47 23.02 8.86
C ASN A 197 14.50 22.26 7.93
N GLN A 198 13.37 21.83 8.47
CA GLN A 198 12.21 21.36 7.70
C GLN A 198 11.06 22.36 7.90
N GLY A 199 10.88 23.23 6.90
CA GLY A 199 9.91 24.33 7.01
C GLY A 199 10.30 25.28 8.14
N ARG A 200 9.44 25.39 9.17
CA ARG A 200 9.65 26.24 10.35
C ARG A 200 10.29 25.51 11.54
N LEU A 201 10.51 24.20 11.45
CA LEU A 201 11.03 23.37 12.53
C LEU A 201 12.48 22.96 12.25
N VAL A 202 13.28 22.93 13.31
CA VAL A 202 14.63 22.35 13.28
C VAL A 202 14.55 20.92 13.79
N LYS A 203 14.94 19.96 12.96
CA LYS A 203 14.97 18.54 13.35
C LYS A 203 16.40 18.08 13.55
N GLU A 204 16.59 17.33 14.63
CA GLU A 204 17.84 16.65 14.94
C GLU A 204 17.85 15.28 14.25
N GLU A 205 18.87 15.04 13.42
CA GLU A 205 19.01 13.86 12.58
C GLU A 205 20.33 13.15 12.88
N VAL A 206 20.38 11.82 12.76
CA VAL A 206 21.61 11.02 12.96
C VAL A 206 22.21 10.65 11.61
N LYS A 207 23.54 10.74 11.49
CA LYS A 207 24.29 10.29 10.32
C LYS A 207 25.50 9.43 10.66
N PRO A 208 25.83 8.43 9.82
CA PRO A 208 27.10 7.73 9.91
C PRO A 208 28.25 8.66 9.48
N HIS A 209 29.41 8.49 10.10
CA HIS A 209 30.63 9.17 9.70
C HIS A 209 30.96 8.83 8.23
N PRO A 210 31.38 9.79 7.38
CA PRO A 210 31.63 9.54 5.96
C PRO A 210 32.61 8.40 5.66
N VAL A 211 33.60 8.21 6.55
CA VAL A 211 34.56 7.09 6.46
C VAL A 211 33.86 5.73 6.65
N LEU A 212 32.90 5.64 7.57
CA LEU A 212 32.13 4.41 7.80
C LEU A 212 31.24 4.11 6.59
N ALA A 213 30.48 5.11 6.12
CA ALA A 213 29.64 4.96 4.93
C ALA A 213 30.46 4.60 3.68
N LYS A 214 31.67 5.15 3.54
CA LYS A 214 32.61 4.79 2.46
C LYS A 214 33.16 3.37 2.62
N LEU A 215 33.55 2.97 3.82
CA LEU A 215 34.04 1.62 4.12
C LEU A 215 32.98 0.57 3.76
N LEU A 216 31.72 0.78 4.14
CA LEU A 216 30.60 -0.09 3.81
C LEU A 216 30.36 -0.18 2.31
N ARG A 217 30.25 0.96 1.61
CA ARG A 217 30.12 0.95 0.14
C ARG A 217 31.26 0.20 -0.55
N MET A 218 32.50 0.42 -0.11
CA MET A 218 33.67 -0.26 -0.66
C MET A 218 33.78 -1.73 -0.24
N SER A 219 33.09 -2.15 0.83
CA SER A 219 33.03 -3.56 1.22
C SER A 219 32.19 -4.40 0.25
N ARG A 220 31.32 -3.77 -0.56
CA ARG A 220 30.44 -4.43 -1.54
C ARG A 220 29.77 -5.65 -0.90
N GLN A 221 28.95 -5.40 0.12
CA GLN A 221 28.20 -6.44 0.82
C GLN A 221 27.43 -7.29 -0.19
N GLN A 222 27.45 -8.61 -0.01
CA GLN A 222 26.81 -9.57 -0.91
C GLN A 222 25.44 -10.03 -0.41
N THR A 223 25.05 -9.60 0.79
CA THR A 223 23.83 -10.04 1.46
C THR A 223 23.00 -8.84 1.88
N LEU A 224 21.69 -8.95 1.75
CA LEU A 224 20.72 -8.01 2.30
C LEU A 224 19.98 -8.68 3.46
N THR A 225 19.65 -7.92 4.50
CA THR A 225 18.93 -8.41 5.67
C THR A 225 17.56 -7.74 5.76
N PHE A 226 16.52 -8.54 5.88
CA PHE A 226 15.15 -8.06 6.04
C PHE A 226 14.57 -8.50 7.39
N ASP A 227 13.64 -7.72 7.91
CA ASP A 227 12.86 -8.14 9.07
C ASP A 227 11.90 -9.27 8.68
N SER A 228 11.82 -10.30 9.51
CA SER A 228 10.91 -11.46 9.30
C SER A 228 9.43 -11.09 9.17
N SER A 229 9.02 -9.92 9.67
CA SER A 229 7.65 -9.39 9.54
C SER A 229 7.39 -8.66 8.21
N LEU A 230 8.41 -8.52 7.35
CA LEU A 230 8.35 -7.79 6.08
C LEU A 230 8.61 -8.68 4.86
N VAL A 231 8.72 -10.00 5.04
CA VAL A 231 8.99 -10.97 3.97
C VAL A 231 7.87 -12.02 3.89
N PRO A 232 7.62 -12.62 2.72
CA PRO A 232 6.66 -13.70 2.58
C PRO A 232 6.87 -14.86 3.57
N MET A 233 5.81 -15.59 3.90
CA MET A 233 5.89 -16.77 4.76
C MET A 233 6.26 -18.00 3.93
N LEU A 234 7.09 -18.90 4.48
CA LEU A 234 7.43 -20.19 3.87
C LEU A 234 6.42 -21.31 4.21
N CYS A 235 5.32 -20.95 4.86
CA CYS A 235 4.26 -21.86 5.25
C CYS A 235 2.91 -21.12 5.26
N PRO A 236 1.77 -21.84 5.23
CA PRO A 236 0.45 -21.22 5.35
C PRO A 236 0.36 -20.29 6.57
N PRO A 237 -0.15 -19.05 6.43
CA PRO A 237 -0.24 -18.12 7.55
C PRO A 237 -1.14 -18.62 8.68
N GLN A 238 -0.93 -18.08 9.89
CA GLN A 238 -1.89 -18.29 10.97
C GLN A 238 -3.22 -17.61 10.58
N PRO A 239 -4.35 -18.33 10.60
CA PRO A 239 -5.64 -17.71 10.31
C PRO A 239 -5.95 -16.58 11.30
N TRP A 240 -6.49 -15.48 10.79
CA TRP A 240 -7.20 -14.48 11.55
C TRP A 240 -8.37 -15.13 12.27
N SER A 241 -8.17 -15.40 13.57
CA SER A 241 -9.17 -16.05 14.42
C SER A 241 -9.87 -15.07 15.36
N THR A 242 -9.22 -13.92 15.61
CA THR A 242 -9.74 -12.77 16.34
C THR A 242 -9.11 -11.51 15.76
N PRO A 243 -9.58 -10.29 16.11
CA PRO A 243 -8.92 -9.05 15.67
C PRO A 243 -7.45 -8.90 16.04
N ASN A 244 -6.96 -9.69 17.00
CA ASN A 244 -5.62 -9.58 17.56
C ASN A 244 -4.70 -10.74 17.18
N ASN A 245 -5.24 -11.82 16.58
CA ASN A 245 -4.52 -13.06 16.30
C ASN A 245 -4.71 -13.46 14.83
N GLY A 246 -3.64 -13.37 14.04
CA GLY A 246 -3.55 -13.81 12.64
C GLY A 246 -2.29 -13.27 11.96
N GLY A 247 -2.05 -13.72 10.72
CA GLY A 247 -0.88 -13.36 9.92
C GLY A 247 0.34 -14.24 10.23
N TYR A 248 1.45 -13.65 10.68
CA TYR A 248 2.64 -14.40 11.06
C TYR A 248 2.43 -15.25 12.33
N LEU A 249 3.14 -16.39 12.43
CA LEU A 249 3.04 -17.32 13.57
C LEU A 249 3.48 -16.70 14.91
N LEU A 250 4.55 -15.89 14.90
CA LEU A 250 5.16 -15.35 16.12
C LEU A 250 5.12 -13.84 16.20
N ASN A 251 5.43 -13.17 15.09
CA ASN A 251 5.40 -11.71 15.03
C ASN A 251 3.95 -11.21 15.09
N LYS A 252 3.72 -10.17 15.89
CA LYS A 252 2.39 -9.55 15.94
C LYS A 252 2.09 -8.90 14.59
N SER A 253 0.96 -9.25 14.01
CA SER A 253 0.39 -8.58 12.84
C SER A 253 -0.79 -7.74 13.29
N GLU A 254 -0.91 -6.51 12.78
CA GLU A 254 -2.09 -5.68 13.03
C GLU A 254 -3.15 -5.95 11.94
N LEU A 255 -4.39 -6.23 12.36
CA LEU A 255 -5.53 -6.43 11.46
C LEU A 255 -5.78 -5.18 10.61
N ILE A 256 -5.72 -4.00 11.23
CA ILE A 256 -5.93 -2.71 10.59
C ILE A 256 -4.64 -1.90 10.53
N ARG A 257 -4.27 -1.46 9.32
CA ARG A 257 -3.19 -0.51 9.05
C ARG A 257 -3.57 0.89 9.48
N LEU A 258 -3.37 1.19 10.76
CA LEU A 258 -3.55 2.54 11.29
C LEU A 258 -2.37 2.96 12.16
N PRO A 259 -2.07 4.26 12.24
CA PRO A 259 -1.16 4.79 13.25
C PRO A 259 -1.68 4.47 14.65
N GLN A 260 -0.76 4.29 15.59
CA GLN A 260 -1.08 3.99 17.00
C GLN A 260 -2.00 5.03 17.65
N GLN A 261 -2.02 6.27 17.15
CA GLN A 261 -2.87 7.35 17.65
C GLN A 261 -4.35 7.23 17.28
N ALA A 262 -4.70 6.37 16.31
CA ALA A 262 -6.07 6.17 15.85
C ALA A 262 -6.81 5.14 16.73
N ILE A 263 -7.04 5.49 18.00
CA ILE A 263 -7.59 4.60 19.02
C ILE A 263 -9.09 4.37 18.80
N GLN A 264 -9.83 5.33 18.27
CA GLN A 264 -11.28 5.21 18.10
C GLN A 264 -11.68 4.01 17.24
N GLN A 265 -10.95 3.73 16.15
CA GLN A 265 -11.18 2.56 15.31
C GLN A 265 -11.02 1.25 16.10
N TRP A 266 -9.95 1.13 16.88
CA TRP A 266 -9.68 -0.07 17.68
C TRP A 266 -10.70 -0.25 18.81
N ASN A 267 -11.11 0.85 19.46
CA ASN A 267 -12.19 0.80 20.45
C ASN A 267 -13.48 0.27 19.83
N ARG A 268 -13.80 0.70 18.61
CA ARG A 268 -15.01 0.25 17.91
C ARG A 268 -14.95 -1.22 17.50
N ILE A 269 -13.80 -1.71 17.04
CA ILE A 269 -13.59 -3.14 16.74
C ILE A 269 -13.70 -3.98 18.02
N ASN A 270 -13.05 -3.55 19.10
CA ASN A 270 -13.03 -4.28 20.36
C ASN A 270 -14.40 -4.30 21.07
N SER A 271 -15.26 -3.30 20.83
CA SER A 271 -16.63 -3.26 21.35
C SER A 271 -17.65 -3.99 20.48
N THR A 272 -17.28 -4.36 19.25
CA THR A 272 -18.14 -5.09 18.32
C THR A 272 -18.10 -6.59 18.63
N SER A 273 -19.24 -7.28 18.46
CA SER A 273 -19.27 -8.74 18.55
C SER A 273 -18.29 -9.35 17.54
N GLN A 274 -17.47 -10.30 17.95
CA GLN A 274 -16.52 -10.94 17.04
C GLN A 274 -17.21 -11.60 15.85
N GLN A 275 -18.44 -12.10 16.03
CA GLN A 275 -19.21 -12.74 14.97
C GLN A 275 -19.53 -11.78 13.82
N GLN A 276 -19.74 -10.50 14.14
CA GLN A 276 -20.09 -9.48 13.16
C GLN A 276 -18.96 -9.23 12.14
N ILE A 277 -17.70 -9.48 12.51
CA ILE A 277 -16.54 -9.22 11.63
C ILE A 277 -15.97 -10.50 10.99
N TYR A 278 -16.58 -11.67 11.22
CA TYR A 278 -16.12 -12.93 10.65
C TYR A 278 -15.96 -12.91 9.13
N PRO A 279 -16.85 -12.29 8.32
CA PRO A 279 -16.63 -12.20 6.87
C PRO A 279 -15.32 -11.50 6.49
N ALA A 280 -14.94 -10.46 7.22
CA ALA A 280 -13.68 -9.75 7.02
C ALA A 280 -12.48 -10.62 7.42
N LEU A 281 -12.56 -11.36 8.53
CA LEU A 281 -11.47 -12.26 8.94
C LEU A 281 -11.31 -13.45 7.98
N ASP A 282 -12.42 -14.05 7.57
CA ASP A 282 -12.46 -15.24 6.73
C ASP A 282 -11.98 -14.91 5.30
N SER A 283 -12.34 -13.75 4.74
CA SER A 283 -11.81 -13.30 3.45
C SER A 283 -10.29 -13.01 3.49
N LEU A 284 -9.78 -12.42 4.58
CA LEU A 284 -8.33 -12.27 4.76
C LEU A 284 -7.63 -13.63 4.82
N ASN A 285 -8.25 -14.64 5.44
CA ASN A 285 -7.73 -16.00 5.53
C ASN A 285 -7.69 -16.67 4.15
N GLN A 286 -8.77 -16.57 3.38
CA GLN A 286 -8.86 -17.06 2.01
C GLN A 286 -7.72 -16.49 1.16
N LEU A 287 -7.57 -15.16 1.11
CA LEU A 287 -6.54 -14.49 0.32
C LEU A 287 -5.12 -14.86 0.78
N SER A 288 -4.94 -15.06 2.09
CA SER A 288 -3.66 -15.46 2.69
C SER A 288 -3.32 -16.94 2.49
N SER A 289 -4.32 -17.78 2.17
CA SER A 289 -4.13 -19.22 1.98
C SER A 289 -3.51 -19.57 0.63
N VAL A 290 -3.58 -18.65 -0.34
CA VAL A 290 -3.10 -18.87 -1.71
C VAL A 290 -1.57 -18.96 -1.74
N PRO A 291 -1.01 -20.12 -2.14
CA PRO A 291 0.43 -20.29 -2.27
C PRO A 291 0.94 -19.74 -3.60
N TRP A 292 2.10 -19.09 -3.56
CA TRP A 292 2.75 -18.43 -4.68
C TRP A 292 4.11 -19.05 -5.00
N ARG A 293 4.53 -18.91 -6.25
CA ARG A 293 5.90 -19.15 -6.72
C ARG A 293 6.39 -17.97 -7.54
N VAL A 294 7.71 -17.88 -7.67
CA VAL A 294 8.36 -16.95 -8.59
C VAL A 294 8.32 -17.50 -10.01
N ASN A 295 7.93 -16.67 -10.97
CA ASN A 295 8.13 -16.94 -12.40
C ASN A 295 9.62 -16.75 -12.73
N THR A 296 10.35 -17.85 -12.81
CA THR A 296 11.81 -17.83 -12.93
C THR A 296 12.30 -17.32 -14.28
N GLU A 297 11.58 -17.63 -15.36
CA GLU A 297 11.92 -17.18 -16.72
C GLU A 297 11.85 -15.65 -16.80
N ILE A 298 10.78 -15.05 -16.26
CA ILE A 298 10.63 -13.61 -16.20
C ILE A 298 11.65 -12.97 -15.26
N LEU A 299 11.89 -13.57 -14.09
CA LEU A 299 12.92 -13.09 -13.17
C LEU A 299 14.29 -13.01 -13.85
N ASP A 300 14.67 -14.01 -14.65
CA ASP A 300 15.96 -14.03 -15.34
C ASP A 300 16.08 -12.94 -16.40
N VAL A 301 15.02 -12.68 -17.18
CA VAL A 301 14.99 -11.56 -18.14
C VAL A 301 15.13 -10.23 -17.41
N ILE A 302 14.38 -10.00 -16.33
CA ILE A 302 14.44 -8.74 -15.57
C ILE A 302 15.83 -8.56 -14.93
N ILE A 303 16.39 -9.60 -14.31
CA ILE A 303 17.74 -9.54 -13.72
C ILE A 303 18.77 -9.19 -14.79
N LYS A 304 18.67 -9.77 -16.00
CA LYS A 304 19.57 -9.45 -17.11
C LYS A 304 19.49 -7.97 -17.51
N VAL A 305 18.28 -7.41 -17.64
CA VAL A 305 18.11 -5.97 -17.92
C VAL A 305 18.66 -5.11 -16.77
N PHE A 306 18.35 -5.45 -15.52
CA PHE A 306 18.79 -4.70 -14.34
C PHE A 306 20.32 -4.70 -14.18
N GLN A 307 20.98 -5.86 -14.40
CA GLN A 307 22.43 -5.99 -14.34
C GLN A 307 23.15 -5.27 -15.50
N ASN A 308 22.48 -5.12 -16.64
CA ASN A 308 22.98 -4.37 -17.80
C ASN A 308 22.74 -2.86 -17.72
N GLY A 309 22.41 -2.33 -16.54
CA GLY A 309 22.28 -0.88 -16.29
C GLY A 309 20.84 -0.37 -16.26
N GLY A 310 19.84 -1.25 -16.38
CA GLY A 310 18.42 -0.89 -16.39
C GLY A 310 17.96 -0.27 -17.72
N ASP A 311 16.65 -0.11 -17.86
CA ASP A 311 16.01 0.47 -19.04
C ASP A 311 14.74 1.23 -18.60
N ASP A 312 14.78 2.56 -18.72
CA ASP A 312 13.67 3.42 -18.36
C ASP A 312 12.41 3.15 -19.21
N LYS A 313 12.55 2.63 -20.44
CA LYS A 313 11.41 2.29 -21.30
C LYS A 313 10.69 1.01 -20.86
N LEU A 314 11.43 0.10 -20.24
CA LEU A 314 10.89 -1.15 -19.66
C LEU A 314 10.55 -0.99 -18.18
N ASP A 315 10.56 0.23 -17.65
CA ASP A 315 10.37 0.51 -16.22
C ASP A 315 11.32 -0.28 -15.29
N VAL A 316 12.53 -0.58 -15.77
CA VAL A 316 13.61 -1.19 -14.96
C VAL A 316 14.58 -0.08 -14.55
N PRO A 317 14.62 0.35 -13.27
CA PRO A 317 15.34 1.55 -12.88
C PRO A 317 16.83 1.51 -13.18
N GLN A 318 17.33 2.58 -13.78
CA GLN A 318 18.76 2.77 -13.99
C GLN A 318 19.48 3.22 -12.70
N PRO A 319 20.75 2.84 -12.51
CA PRO A 319 21.52 3.31 -11.37
C PRO A 319 21.80 4.82 -11.50
N PRO A 320 21.97 5.57 -10.39
CA PRO A 320 22.23 7.01 -10.44
C PRO A 320 23.45 7.44 -11.24
N SER A 321 24.36 6.51 -11.54
CA SER A 321 25.54 6.71 -12.39
C SER A 321 25.21 6.88 -13.87
N SER A 322 24.01 6.51 -14.33
CA SER A 322 23.59 6.73 -15.73
C SER A 322 23.20 8.20 -15.99
N LEU A 323 22.92 8.98 -14.94
CA LEU A 323 22.54 10.37 -15.08
C LEU A 323 23.75 11.21 -15.54
N PRO A 324 23.66 11.93 -16.68
CA PRO A 324 24.78 12.75 -17.16
C PRO A 324 25.21 13.80 -16.13
N PRO A 325 26.53 14.08 -16.00
CA PRO A 325 26.99 15.16 -15.15
C PRO A 325 26.47 16.51 -15.68
N LEU A 326 26.26 17.45 -14.76
CA LEU A 326 25.93 18.83 -15.17
C LEU A 326 27.08 19.43 -15.98
N PRO A 327 26.80 20.23 -17.02
CA PRO A 327 27.84 20.91 -17.79
C PRO A 327 28.75 21.71 -16.86
N LEU A 328 30.06 21.48 -16.95
CA LEU A 328 31.04 22.31 -16.26
C LEU A 328 31.06 23.69 -16.93
N TYR A 329 30.72 24.73 -16.17
CA TYR A 329 30.79 26.09 -16.69
C TYR A 329 32.25 26.55 -16.72
N HIS A 330 32.91 26.39 -17.87
CA HIS A 330 34.22 26.97 -18.15
C HIS A 330 34.03 28.39 -18.70
N GLY A 331 33.63 29.32 -17.85
CA GLY A 331 33.61 30.74 -18.17
C GLY A 331 34.87 31.40 -17.64
N GLU A 332 35.77 31.83 -18.53
CA GLU A 332 36.91 32.68 -18.18
C GLU A 332 36.40 33.99 -17.55
N ASN A 333 36.77 34.23 -16.29
CA ASN A 333 36.87 35.53 -15.62
C ASN A 333 35.78 36.62 -15.88
N THR A 334 34.53 36.25 -16.10
CA THR A 334 33.41 37.20 -16.12
C THR A 334 32.47 36.93 -14.93
N ALA A 335 32.17 37.97 -14.16
CA ALA A 335 31.27 37.90 -13.02
C ALA A 335 29.89 37.39 -13.47
N LEU A 336 29.60 36.11 -13.16
CA LEU A 336 28.32 35.47 -13.48
C LEU A 336 27.14 36.31 -12.98
N SER A 337 26.22 36.64 -13.88
CA SER A 337 25.00 37.37 -13.52
C SER A 337 24.17 36.59 -12.49
N THR A 338 23.41 37.30 -11.64
CA THR A 338 22.55 36.70 -10.61
C THR A 338 21.55 35.71 -11.21
N ALA A 339 21.05 35.97 -12.43
CA ALA A 339 20.14 35.09 -13.15
C ALA A 339 20.80 33.75 -13.53
N VAL A 340 22.04 33.78 -14.04
CA VAL A 340 22.80 32.56 -14.39
C VAL A 340 23.14 31.76 -13.13
N ARG A 341 23.57 32.41 -12.03
CA ARG A 341 23.81 31.73 -10.75
C ARG A 341 22.54 31.07 -10.20
N SER A 342 21.40 31.77 -10.28
CA SER A 342 20.11 31.22 -9.87
C SER A 342 19.72 30.01 -10.71
N LYS A 343 19.92 30.07 -12.03
CA LYS A 343 19.66 28.95 -12.95
C LYS A 343 20.55 27.74 -12.61
N LEU A 344 21.87 27.93 -12.50
CA LEU A 344 22.81 26.87 -12.13
C LEU A 344 22.48 26.24 -10.77
N PHE A 345 22.05 27.04 -9.79
CA PHE A 345 21.60 26.53 -8.50
C PHE A 345 20.33 25.68 -8.63
N LYS A 346 19.34 26.14 -9.41
CA LYS A 346 18.11 25.37 -9.69
C LYS A 346 18.42 24.07 -10.43
N ASP A 347 19.29 24.10 -11.43
CA ASP A 347 19.70 22.93 -12.20
C ASP A 347 20.44 21.92 -11.32
N LYS A 348 21.33 22.39 -10.43
CA LYS A 348 22.00 21.54 -9.43
C LYS A 348 21.03 20.91 -8.45
N LEU A 349 20.01 21.64 -8.01
CA LEU A 349 18.99 21.12 -7.12
C LEU A 349 18.11 20.07 -7.83
N ALA A 350 17.72 20.34 -9.08
CA ALA A 350 16.94 19.42 -9.90
C ALA A 350 17.71 18.13 -10.20
N HIS A 351 19.00 18.24 -10.54
CA HIS A 351 19.89 17.10 -10.78
C HIS A 351 20.02 16.22 -9.54
N ARG A 352 20.31 16.82 -8.37
CA ARG A 352 20.37 16.08 -7.09
C ARG A 352 19.05 15.40 -6.73
N ARG A 353 17.93 16.06 -7.02
CA ARG A 353 16.59 15.49 -6.80
C ARG A 353 16.39 14.27 -7.69
N LYS A 354 16.65 14.39 -9.00
CA LYS A 354 16.54 13.28 -9.95
C LYS A 354 17.46 12.11 -9.55
N GLN A 355 18.70 12.40 -9.15
CA GLN A 355 19.63 11.39 -8.66
C GLN A 355 19.09 10.63 -7.43
N GLY A 356 18.45 11.35 -6.49
CA GLY A 356 17.81 10.74 -5.31
C GLY A 356 16.58 9.90 -5.66
N GLU A 357 15.76 10.36 -6.62
CA GLU A 357 14.59 9.63 -7.13
C GLU A 357 15.04 8.32 -7.82
N MET A 358 16.04 8.38 -8.71
CA MET A 358 16.63 7.20 -9.36
C MET A 358 17.20 6.20 -8.35
N TYR A 359 17.96 6.67 -7.35
CA TYR A 359 18.51 5.79 -6.30
C TYR A 359 17.40 5.08 -5.51
N SER A 360 16.31 5.79 -5.22
CA SER A 360 15.19 5.23 -4.46
C SER A 360 14.49 4.10 -5.25
N LEU A 361 14.20 4.34 -6.54
CA LEU A 361 13.59 3.33 -7.41
C LEU A 361 14.51 2.14 -7.66
N TRP A 362 15.81 2.40 -7.84
CA TRP A 362 16.83 1.36 -8.01
C TRP A 362 16.94 0.47 -6.75
N CYS A 363 16.97 1.05 -5.55
CA CYS A 363 17.00 0.28 -4.30
C CYS A 363 15.71 -0.52 -4.08
N ASP A 364 14.53 0.04 -4.38
CA ASP A 364 13.26 -0.68 -4.27
C ASP A 364 13.25 -1.93 -5.18
N THR A 365 13.70 -1.76 -6.43
CA THR A 365 13.81 -2.86 -7.40
C THR A 365 14.87 -3.87 -6.98
N LEU A 366 16.03 -3.42 -6.46
CA LEU A 366 17.06 -4.31 -5.92
C LEU A 366 16.52 -5.21 -4.81
N TYR A 367 15.77 -4.64 -3.85
CA TYR A 367 15.19 -5.40 -2.75
C TYR A 367 14.17 -6.42 -3.24
N ARG A 368 13.30 -6.01 -4.18
CA ARG A 368 12.31 -6.89 -4.78
C ARG A 368 12.95 -8.05 -5.55
N LEU A 369 13.93 -7.78 -6.41
CA LEU A 369 14.63 -8.81 -7.18
C LEU A 369 15.45 -9.72 -6.29
N SER A 370 16.08 -9.19 -5.23
CA SER A 370 16.83 -10.00 -4.27
C SER A 370 15.91 -10.95 -3.50
N LEU A 371 14.72 -10.49 -3.08
CA LEU A 371 13.72 -11.35 -2.47
C LEU A 371 13.17 -12.36 -3.46
N ALA A 372 12.80 -11.96 -4.67
CA ALA A 372 12.34 -12.89 -5.71
C ALA A 372 13.41 -13.97 -5.98
N SER A 373 14.68 -13.59 -6.06
CA SER A 373 15.79 -14.56 -6.19
C SER A 373 15.95 -15.46 -4.96
N HIS A 374 15.67 -14.97 -3.75
CA HIS A 374 15.70 -15.80 -2.53
C HIS A 374 14.58 -16.84 -2.49
N TYR A 375 13.42 -16.51 -3.06
CA TYR A 375 12.24 -17.39 -3.15
C TYR A 375 12.14 -18.15 -4.48
N ARG A 376 13.15 -18.06 -5.36
CA ARG A 376 13.15 -18.63 -6.72
C ARG A 376 12.60 -20.07 -6.78
N ASP A 377 13.11 -20.93 -5.90
CA ASP A 377 12.79 -22.37 -5.88
C ASP A 377 11.87 -22.74 -4.70
N ARG A 378 11.15 -21.77 -4.13
CA ARG A 378 10.36 -21.95 -2.92
C ARG A 378 8.91 -21.55 -3.13
N VAL A 379 8.03 -22.27 -2.45
CA VAL A 379 6.63 -21.88 -2.26
C VAL A 379 6.56 -20.90 -1.11
N PHE A 380 5.76 -19.85 -1.26
CA PHE A 380 5.54 -18.88 -0.20
C PHE A 380 4.09 -18.38 -0.17
N TRP A 381 3.72 -17.80 0.96
CA TRP A 381 2.40 -17.24 1.22
C TRP A 381 2.52 -15.77 1.59
N LEU A 382 1.50 -15.02 1.20
CA LEU A 382 1.39 -13.60 1.47
C LEU A 382 0.28 -13.40 2.51
N PRO A 383 0.59 -13.27 3.81
CA PRO A 383 -0.45 -12.94 4.79
C PRO A 383 -1.01 -11.56 4.49
N HIS A 384 -2.32 -11.39 4.63
CA HIS A 384 -3.03 -10.14 4.35
C HIS A 384 -3.53 -9.46 5.63
N ASN A 385 -3.65 -8.14 5.57
CA ASN A 385 -4.40 -7.31 6.51
C ASN A 385 -5.18 -6.24 5.73
N MET A 386 -5.84 -5.31 6.41
CA MET A 386 -6.65 -4.28 5.76
C MET A 386 -6.34 -2.86 6.24
N ASP A 387 -6.73 -1.84 5.47
CA ASP A 387 -6.83 -0.47 5.98
C ASP A 387 -8.13 -0.25 6.78
N PHE A 388 -8.30 0.94 7.35
CA PHE A 388 -9.46 1.25 8.20
C PHE A 388 -10.81 1.17 7.48
N ARG A 389 -10.82 1.19 6.13
CA ARG A 389 -12.02 1.14 5.30
C ARG A 389 -12.34 -0.28 4.83
N GLY A 390 -11.46 -1.24 5.12
CA GLY A 390 -11.58 -2.64 4.73
C GLY A 390 -10.69 -3.05 3.57
N ARG A 391 -10.08 -2.13 2.80
CA ARG A 391 -9.28 -2.51 1.62
C ARG A 391 -8.14 -3.42 2.06
N VAL A 392 -8.01 -4.55 1.37
CA VAL A 392 -7.06 -5.61 1.73
C VAL A 392 -5.69 -5.38 1.07
N TYR A 393 -4.63 -5.73 1.80
CA TYR A 393 -3.24 -5.58 1.37
C TYR A 393 -2.36 -6.72 1.95
N PRO A 394 -1.40 -7.26 1.18
CA PRO A 394 -0.36 -8.14 1.69
C PRO A 394 0.50 -7.44 2.74
N ILE A 395 0.74 -8.08 3.89
CA ILE A 395 1.59 -7.56 4.95
C ILE A 395 3.05 -7.39 4.48
N PRO A 396 3.68 -8.34 3.76
CA PRO A 396 5.03 -8.14 3.20
C PRO A 396 5.03 -7.04 2.12
N PRO A 397 5.73 -5.91 2.31
CA PRO A 397 5.62 -4.77 1.40
C PRO A 397 6.48 -4.89 0.14
N HIS A 398 7.55 -5.69 0.16
CA HIS A 398 8.58 -5.66 -0.89
C HIS A 398 8.27 -6.57 -2.10
N LEU A 399 7.91 -7.83 -1.84
CA LEU A 399 7.56 -8.84 -2.84
C LEU A 399 6.10 -9.28 -2.63
N ASN A 400 5.19 -8.78 -3.46
CA ASN A 400 3.77 -9.09 -3.43
C ASN A 400 3.10 -8.73 -4.78
N HIS A 401 1.88 -9.24 -5.00
CA HIS A 401 1.12 -9.07 -6.24
C HIS A 401 0.40 -7.71 -6.37
N LEU A 402 0.40 -6.87 -5.33
CA LEU A 402 -0.13 -5.50 -5.39
C LEU A 402 0.86 -4.48 -5.98
N GLY A 403 2.10 -4.91 -6.26
CA GLY A 403 3.16 -4.07 -6.81
C GLY A 403 2.92 -3.61 -8.26
N SER A 404 3.98 -3.07 -8.88
CA SER A 404 4.01 -2.67 -10.29
C SER A 404 3.89 -3.87 -11.24
N ASP A 405 3.74 -3.60 -12.54
CA ASP A 405 3.78 -4.61 -13.61
C ASP A 405 4.93 -5.62 -13.44
N LEU A 406 6.15 -5.10 -13.25
CA LEU A 406 7.35 -5.89 -12.94
C LEU A 406 7.14 -6.81 -11.73
N ALA A 407 6.56 -6.31 -10.64
CA ALA A 407 6.30 -7.12 -9.45
C ALA A 407 5.28 -8.24 -9.69
N ARG A 408 4.22 -7.96 -10.46
CA ARG A 408 3.14 -8.92 -10.78
C ARG A 408 3.62 -10.02 -11.70
N SER A 409 4.36 -9.66 -12.75
CA SER A 409 4.89 -10.61 -13.75
C SER A 409 5.79 -11.71 -13.16
N MET A 410 6.45 -11.41 -12.03
CA MET A 410 7.30 -12.38 -11.32
C MET A 410 6.53 -13.35 -10.45
N LEU A 411 5.20 -13.26 -10.33
CA LEU A 411 4.41 -14.07 -9.40
C LEU A 411 3.37 -14.91 -10.14
N VAL A 412 3.36 -16.21 -9.85
CA VAL A 412 2.37 -17.18 -10.37
C VAL A 412 1.85 -18.06 -9.23
N PHE A 413 0.74 -18.75 -9.44
CA PHE A 413 0.20 -19.66 -8.43
C PHE A 413 1.07 -20.92 -8.26
N ASP A 414 1.20 -21.39 -7.01
CA ASP A 414 1.86 -22.67 -6.71
C ASP A 414 0.95 -23.90 -6.92
N GLN A 415 -0.35 -23.72 -7.05
CA GLN A 415 -1.24 -24.79 -7.51
C GLN A 415 -1.40 -24.61 -9.02
N ALA A 416 -1.19 -25.67 -9.80
CA ALA A 416 -1.47 -25.65 -11.23
C ALA A 416 -2.85 -26.26 -11.47
N GLN A 417 -3.57 -25.73 -12.45
CA GLN A 417 -4.87 -26.25 -12.87
C GLN A 417 -4.84 -26.55 -14.38
N PRO A 418 -5.53 -27.60 -14.85
CA PRO A 418 -5.70 -27.81 -16.28
C PRO A 418 -6.41 -26.61 -16.90
N LEU A 419 -6.04 -26.22 -18.13
CA LEU A 419 -6.72 -25.14 -18.85
C LEU A 419 -8.18 -25.45 -19.15
N GLY A 420 -8.52 -26.72 -19.33
CA GLY A 420 -9.82 -27.13 -19.85
C GLY A 420 -10.06 -26.63 -21.27
N HIS A 421 -11.30 -26.78 -21.73
CA HIS A 421 -11.67 -26.51 -23.13
C HIS A 421 -11.43 -25.05 -23.56
N ASP A 422 -11.70 -24.07 -22.69
CA ASP A 422 -11.66 -22.63 -23.04
C ASP A 422 -10.47 -21.87 -22.40
N GLY A 423 -9.67 -22.52 -21.56
CA GLY A 423 -8.58 -21.83 -20.83
C GLY A 423 -7.53 -21.22 -21.76
N PHE A 424 -7.31 -21.79 -22.95
CA PHE A 424 -6.38 -21.22 -23.93
C PHE A 424 -6.92 -19.92 -24.55
N SER A 425 -8.23 -19.82 -24.78
CA SER A 425 -8.88 -18.58 -25.22
C SER A 425 -8.73 -17.50 -24.15
N TRP A 426 -8.95 -17.83 -22.87
CA TRP A 426 -8.76 -16.88 -21.76
C TRP A 426 -7.33 -16.38 -21.66
N LEU A 427 -6.32 -17.23 -21.88
CA LEU A 427 -4.92 -16.79 -21.95
C LEU A 427 -4.68 -15.80 -23.08
N LYS A 428 -5.17 -16.09 -24.30
CA LYS A 428 -5.05 -15.19 -25.45
C LYS A 428 -5.74 -13.85 -25.21
N LEU A 429 -6.99 -13.89 -24.73
CA LEU A 429 -7.75 -12.70 -24.38
C LEU A 429 -7.03 -11.87 -23.33
N HIS A 430 -6.48 -12.52 -22.31
CA HIS A 430 -5.73 -11.86 -21.26
C HIS A 430 -4.45 -11.19 -21.79
N CYS A 431 -3.71 -11.86 -22.68
CA CYS A 431 -2.55 -11.28 -23.36
C CYS A 431 -2.92 -9.99 -24.11
N ILE A 432 -4.03 -10.00 -24.86
CA ILE A 432 -4.51 -8.80 -25.58
C ILE A 432 -4.95 -7.71 -24.60
N ASN A 433 -5.65 -8.06 -23.52
CA ASN A 433 -6.05 -7.09 -22.50
C ASN A 433 -4.85 -6.37 -21.88
N LEU A 434 -3.75 -7.09 -21.60
CA LEU A 434 -2.51 -6.54 -21.05
C LEU A 434 -1.79 -5.58 -22.01
N THR A 435 -1.93 -5.78 -23.32
CA THR A 435 -1.34 -4.87 -24.33
C THR A 435 -1.96 -3.48 -24.28
N GLY A 436 -3.21 -3.40 -23.84
CA GLY A 436 -4.01 -2.18 -23.88
C GLY A 436 -4.52 -1.80 -25.28
N LEU A 437 -4.31 -2.66 -26.27
CA LEU A 437 -4.96 -2.58 -27.57
C LEU A 437 -6.41 -3.09 -27.47
N MET A 438 -7.20 -2.83 -28.51
CA MET A 438 -8.55 -3.41 -28.67
C MET A 438 -9.54 -3.17 -27.50
N LYS A 439 -9.34 -2.09 -26.71
CA LYS A 439 -10.14 -1.82 -25.49
C LYS A 439 -11.63 -1.57 -25.75
N ARG A 440 -12.01 -1.23 -26.98
CA ARG A 440 -13.40 -0.93 -27.37
C ARG A 440 -14.06 -2.09 -28.11
N ASP A 441 -13.27 -3.10 -28.42
CA ASP A 441 -13.63 -4.22 -29.27
C ASP A 441 -14.17 -5.36 -28.39
N SER A 442 -14.95 -6.21 -29.05
CA SER A 442 -15.58 -7.36 -28.41
C SER A 442 -14.57 -8.43 -27.99
N VAL A 443 -14.99 -9.34 -27.10
CA VAL A 443 -14.17 -10.52 -26.75
C VAL A 443 -13.78 -11.32 -27.99
N HIS A 444 -14.71 -11.46 -28.95
CA HIS A 444 -14.46 -12.21 -30.18
C HIS A 444 -13.38 -11.56 -31.06
N GLU A 445 -13.47 -10.25 -31.29
CA GLU A 445 -12.48 -9.50 -32.08
C GLU A 445 -11.09 -9.55 -31.43
N ARG A 446 -11.01 -9.46 -30.09
CA ARG A 446 -9.73 -9.60 -29.38
C ARG A 446 -9.11 -10.98 -29.57
N LEU A 447 -9.91 -12.04 -29.57
CA LEU A 447 -9.42 -13.39 -29.80
C LEU A 447 -8.93 -13.57 -31.24
N LEU A 448 -9.66 -13.06 -32.24
CA LEU A 448 -9.22 -13.08 -33.63
C LEU A 448 -7.88 -12.35 -33.81
N PHE A 449 -7.77 -11.15 -33.23
CA PHE A 449 -6.54 -10.38 -33.25
C PHE A 449 -5.37 -11.16 -32.60
N ALA A 450 -5.63 -11.88 -31.50
CA ALA A 450 -4.61 -12.72 -30.87
C ALA A 450 -4.09 -13.85 -31.78
N GLU A 451 -4.94 -14.42 -32.62
CA GLU A 451 -4.50 -15.41 -33.62
C GLU A 451 -3.67 -14.76 -34.74
N GLU A 452 -4.06 -13.57 -35.20
CA GLU A 452 -3.33 -12.82 -36.25
C GLU A 452 -1.90 -12.48 -35.83
N ILE A 453 -1.68 -12.16 -34.55
CA ILE A 453 -0.37 -11.77 -34.02
C ILE A 453 0.37 -12.92 -33.31
N MET A 454 -0.05 -14.17 -33.49
CA MET A 454 0.55 -15.31 -32.78
C MET A 454 2.07 -15.39 -32.98
N ASP A 455 2.57 -15.05 -34.17
CA ASP A 455 4.01 -15.03 -34.45
C ASP A 455 4.79 -14.02 -33.59
N ASP A 456 4.19 -12.87 -33.27
CA ASP A 456 4.78 -11.86 -32.37
C ASP A 456 4.75 -12.29 -30.91
N ILE A 457 3.70 -13.00 -30.51
CA ILE A 457 3.57 -13.60 -29.17
C ILE A 457 4.66 -14.67 -29.00
N ILE A 458 4.83 -15.55 -29.97
CA ILE A 458 5.84 -16.62 -29.93
C ILE A 458 7.26 -16.05 -30.00
N ASP A 459 7.54 -15.07 -30.88
CA ASP A 459 8.85 -14.41 -30.93
C ASP A 459 9.19 -13.69 -29.61
N SER A 460 8.20 -13.03 -28.99
CA SER A 460 8.37 -12.38 -27.69
C SER A 460 8.75 -13.38 -26.60
N ALA A 461 8.14 -14.57 -26.61
CA ALA A 461 8.45 -15.64 -25.66
C ALA A 461 9.87 -16.22 -25.85
N ASP A 462 10.28 -16.46 -27.09
CA ASP A 462 11.55 -17.12 -27.41
C ASP A 462 12.75 -16.17 -27.35
N ASN A 463 12.57 -14.94 -27.84
CA ASN A 463 13.62 -13.95 -28.02
C ASN A 463 13.28 -12.63 -27.31
N PRO A 464 13.05 -12.63 -25.99
CA PRO A 464 12.47 -11.49 -25.27
C PRO A 464 13.27 -10.18 -25.38
N LEU A 465 14.59 -10.27 -25.54
CA LEU A 465 15.49 -9.10 -25.63
C LEU A 465 16.21 -8.96 -26.97
N THR A 466 16.04 -9.93 -27.88
CA THR A 466 16.80 -10.00 -29.15
C THR A 466 15.92 -10.11 -30.38
N GLY A 467 14.64 -10.44 -30.22
CA GLY A 467 13.65 -10.49 -31.29
C GLY A 467 13.03 -9.12 -31.57
N ARG A 468 11.77 -9.12 -31.99
CA ARG A 468 11.01 -7.90 -32.33
C ARG A 468 10.59 -7.09 -31.10
N MET A 469 10.66 -7.68 -29.92
CA MET A 469 10.28 -7.07 -28.64
C MET A 469 8.87 -6.45 -28.66
N TRP A 470 7.93 -7.10 -29.33
CA TRP A 470 6.54 -6.62 -29.44
C TRP A 470 5.91 -6.38 -28.06
N TRP A 471 6.14 -7.30 -27.12
CA TRP A 471 5.66 -7.19 -25.73
C TRP A 471 6.01 -5.86 -25.05
N ALA A 472 7.15 -5.26 -25.36
CA ALA A 472 7.64 -4.03 -24.73
C ALA A 472 6.83 -2.78 -25.10
N GLN A 473 5.98 -2.86 -26.13
CA GLN A 473 5.11 -1.77 -26.59
C GLN A 473 3.76 -1.73 -25.85
N SER A 474 3.50 -2.71 -24.99
CA SER A 474 2.25 -2.89 -24.25
C SER A 474 2.06 -1.90 -23.10
N ASP A 475 0.81 -1.69 -22.68
CA ASP A 475 0.50 -0.96 -21.44
C ASP A 475 1.10 -1.64 -20.19
N GLU A 476 1.10 -2.99 -20.13
CA GLU A 476 1.68 -3.81 -19.05
C GLU A 476 2.71 -4.80 -19.63
N PRO A 477 3.94 -4.33 -19.97
CA PRO A 477 4.88 -5.08 -20.79
C PRO A 477 5.36 -6.38 -20.14
N TRP A 478 5.73 -6.39 -18.86
CA TRP A 478 6.29 -7.58 -18.22
C TRP A 478 5.23 -8.66 -18.00
N GLN A 479 4.00 -8.30 -17.62
CA GLN A 479 2.88 -9.24 -17.59
C GLN A 479 2.56 -9.77 -18.99
N THR A 480 2.64 -8.93 -20.03
CA THR A 480 2.43 -9.37 -21.43
C THR A 480 3.47 -10.40 -21.83
N LEU A 481 4.76 -10.15 -21.54
CA LEU A 481 5.83 -11.11 -21.81
C LEU A 481 5.61 -12.43 -21.05
N ALA A 482 5.22 -12.35 -19.78
CA ALA A 482 4.93 -13.53 -18.97
C ALA A 482 3.77 -14.36 -19.57
N CYS A 483 2.74 -13.68 -20.08
CA CYS A 483 1.61 -14.32 -20.75
C CYS A 483 2.03 -14.92 -22.11
N CYS A 484 2.88 -14.23 -22.87
CA CYS A 484 3.45 -14.76 -24.13
C CYS A 484 4.21 -16.08 -23.89
N MET A 485 5.03 -16.13 -22.84
CA MET A 485 5.76 -17.35 -22.45
C MET A 485 4.81 -18.49 -22.08
N GLU A 486 3.72 -18.20 -21.36
CA GLU A 486 2.71 -19.22 -21.04
C GLU A 486 1.97 -19.70 -22.29
N ILE A 487 1.55 -18.78 -23.18
CA ILE A 487 0.90 -19.09 -24.45
C ILE A 487 1.82 -19.96 -25.32
N ALA A 488 3.11 -19.66 -25.41
CA ALA A 488 4.06 -20.44 -26.20
C ALA A 488 4.17 -21.89 -25.69
N LYS A 489 4.20 -22.10 -24.37
CA LYS A 489 4.20 -23.45 -23.77
C LYS A 489 2.94 -24.23 -24.13
N VAL A 490 1.77 -23.59 -24.06
CA VAL A 490 0.49 -24.21 -24.40
C VAL A 490 0.40 -24.50 -25.90
N TYR A 491 0.79 -23.55 -26.74
CA TYR A 491 0.74 -23.65 -28.19
C TYR A 491 1.56 -24.84 -28.71
N ARG A 492 2.72 -25.09 -28.09
CA ARG A 492 3.64 -26.19 -28.38
C ARG A 492 3.26 -27.51 -27.71
N SER A 493 2.27 -27.52 -26.82
CA SER A 493 1.83 -28.73 -26.13
C SER A 493 0.91 -29.58 -27.01
N ASN A 494 1.05 -30.91 -26.91
CA ASN A 494 0.19 -31.85 -27.64
C ASN A 494 -1.22 -31.97 -27.04
N ASN A 495 -1.41 -31.57 -25.78
CA ASN A 495 -2.69 -31.57 -25.08
C ASN A 495 -2.91 -30.21 -24.41
N ARG A 496 -3.58 -29.30 -25.13
CA ARG A 496 -3.84 -27.94 -24.65
C ARG A 496 -4.79 -27.91 -23.46
N GLU A 497 -5.86 -28.70 -23.49
CA GLU A 497 -6.87 -28.71 -22.41
C GLU A 497 -6.29 -29.26 -21.10
N GLY A 498 -5.45 -30.28 -21.18
CA GLY A 498 -4.77 -30.89 -20.04
C GLY A 498 -3.52 -30.14 -19.57
N PHE A 499 -3.12 -29.05 -20.23
CA PHE A 499 -1.95 -28.28 -19.83
C PHE A 499 -2.15 -27.67 -18.44
N LEU A 500 -1.25 -27.98 -17.51
CA LEU A 500 -1.31 -27.52 -16.13
C LEU A 500 -0.72 -26.11 -16.01
N SER A 501 -1.57 -25.10 -16.16
CA SER A 501 -1.18 -23.70 -16.05
C SER A 501 -1.22 -23.18 -14.62
N ARG A 502 -0.24 -22.34 -14.31
CA ARG A 502 -0.09 -21.60 -13.04
C ARG A 502 -0.40 -20.12 -13.19
N PHE A 503 -0.61 -19.68 -14.42
CA PHE A 503 -0.67 -18.28 -14.78
C PHE A 503 -2.00 -17.67 -14.31
N PRO A 504 -1.97 -16.57 -13.54
CA PRO A 504 -3.19 -15.88 -13.13
C PRO A 504 -3.82 -15.13 -14.30
N ILE A 505 -5.14 -15.23 -14.45
CA ILE A 505 -5.92 -14.42 -15.39
C ILE A 505 -6.67 -13.35 -14.62
N HIS A 506 -6.60 -12.11 -15.11
CA HIS A 506 -7.15 -10.94 -14.44
C HIS A 506 -8.48 -10.52 -15.08
N GLN A 507 -9.46 -10.16 -14.25
CA GLN A 507 -10.71 -9.51 -14.65
C GLN A 507 -10.89 -8.24 -13.83
N ASP A 508 -11.00 -7.08 -14.50
CA ASP A 508 -10.98 -5.76 -13.84
C ASP A 508 -12.30 -5.01 -14.05
N GLY A 509 -12.70 -4.25 -13.02
CA GLY A 509 -13.88 -3.39 -13.10
C GLY A 509 -13.63 -2.16 -13.97
N SER A 510 -14.51 -1.89 -14.94
CA SER A 510 -14.32 -0.80 -15.92
C SER A 510 -14.12 0.59 -15.29
N CYS A 511 -14.75 0.84 -14.13
CA CYS A 511 -14.44 1.91 -13.19
C CYS A 511 -15.21 1.63 -11.89
N ASN A 512 -14.65 0.83 -10.99
CA ASN A 512 -15.44 0.21 -9.91
C ASN A 512 -16.17 1.23 -9.01
N GLY A 513 -15.53 2.34 -8.64
CA GLY A 513 -16.20 3.38 -7.87
C GLY A 513 -17.46 3.97 -8.53
N LEU A 514 -17.46 4.17 -9.86
CA LEU A 514 -18.65 4.59 -10.59
C LEU A 514 -19.67 3.46 -10.73
N GLN A 515 -19.24 2.20 -10.82
CA GLN A 515 -20.15 1.04 -10.78
C GLN A 515 -20.92 1.02 -9.45
N HIS A 516 -20.23 1.19 -8.32
CA HIS A 516 -20.88 1.28 -7.01
C HIS A 516 -21.84 2.47 -6.91
N TYR A 517 -21.47 3.66 -7.41
CA TYR A 517 -22.40 4.80 -7.41
C TYR A 517 -23.63 4.59 -8.29
N ALA A 518 -23.46 4.08 -9.51
CA ALA A 518 -24.58 3.79 -10.40
C ALA A 518 -25.53 2.74 -9.81
N ALA A 519 -25.00 1.75 -9.09
CA ALA A 519 -25.79 0.75 -8.38
C ALA A 519 -26.53 1.31 -7.15
N LEU A 520 -25.87 2.13 -6.33
CA LEU A 520 -26.50 2.81 -5.18
C LEU A 520 -27.64 3.72 -5.61
N GLY A 521 -27.41 4.50 -6.67
CA GLY A 521 -28.34 5.46 -7.21
C GLY A 521 -29.39 4.89 -8.16
N ARG A 522 -29.25 3.61 -8.57
CA ARG A 522 -30.04 2.99 -9.65
C ARG A 522 -30.10 3.85 -10.92
N ASP A 523 -28.95 4.40 -11.29
CA ASP A 523 -28.79 5.31 -12.43
C ASP A 523 -28.60 4.52 -13.74
N GLN A 524 -29.62 4.49 -14.60
CA GLN A 524 -29.60 3.76 -15.87
C GLN A 524 -28.51 4.26 -16.83
N ALA A 525 -28.31 5.58 -16.94
CA ALA A 525 -27.33 6.16 -17.86
C ALA A 525 -25.90 5.92 -17.35
N GLY A 526 -25.71 6.09 -16.05
CA GLY A 526 -24.47 5.73 -15.37
C GLY A 526 -24.14 4.25 -15.55
N ALA A 527 -25.12 3.37 -15.29
CA ALA A 527 -24.99 1.91 -15.39
C ALA A 527 -24.56 1.43 -16.79
N LYS A 528 -25.10 2.04 -17.85
CA LYS A 528 -24.63 1.78 -19.23
C LYS A 528 -23.17 2.19 -19.40
N SER A 529 -22.81 3.39 -18.96
CA SER A 529 -21.47 3.97 -19.16
C SER A 529 -20.34 3.16 -18.50
N VAL A 530 -20.67 2.37 -17.47
CA VAL A 530 -19.69 1.57 -16.70
C VAL A 530 -19.96 0.06 -16.74
N ASN A 531 -20.65 -0.40 -17.80
CA ASN A 531 -20.87 -1.82 -18.10
C ASN A 531 -21.64 -2.60 -17.01
N LEU A 532 -22.50 -1.94 -16.23
CA LEU A 532 -23.49 -2.65 -15.41
C LEU A 532 -24.66 -3.14 -16.27
N PHE A 533 -25.00 -2.40 -17.32
CA PHE A 533 -26.01 -2.81 -18.29
C PHE A 533 -25.39 -3.68 -19.40
N PRO A 534 -25.98 -4.83 -19.77
CA PRO A 534 -25.49 -5.69 -20.84
C PRO A 534 -25.35 -4.96 -22.17
N SER A 535 -24.25 -5.19 -22.86
CA SER A 535 -23.93 -4.58 -24.14
C SER A 535 -23.09 -5.55 -24.97
N PRO A 536 -23.25 -5.59 -26.31
CA PRO A 536 -22.40 -6.41 -27.18
C PRO A 536 -20.94 -5.93 -27.22
N LEU A 537 -20.73 -4.62 -27.03
CA LEU A 537 -19.41 -3.98 -26.99
C LEU A 537 -19.14 -3.36 -25.61
N PRO A 538 -17.88 -3.31 -25.16
CA PRO A 538 -17.52 -2.64 -23.91
C PRO A 538 -17.75 -1.11 -24.02
N GLN A 539 -18.41 -0.56 -23.01
CA GLN A 539 -18.58 0.88 -22.85
C GLN A 539 -17.36 1.47 -22.14
N ASP A 540 -16.88 2.62 -22.61
CA ASP A 540 -15.66 3.26 -22.13
C ASP A 540 -15.96 4.68 -21.62
N VAL A 541 -16.32 4.78 -20.34
CA VAL A 541 -16.61 6.05 -19.66
C VAL A 541 -15.52 7.11 -19.90
N TYR A 542 -14.25 6.69 -19.96
CA TYR A 542 -13.13 7.61 -20.16
C TYR A 542 -13.16 8.24 -21.54
N SER A 543 -13.54 7.47 -22.57
CA SER A 543 -13.68 8.01 -23.93
C SER A 543 -14.91 8.89 -24.08
N ALA A 544 -16.01 8.54 -23.41
CA ALA A 544 -17.22 9.38 -23.38
C ALA A 544 -16.93 10.75 -22.75
N VAL A 545 -16.25 10.78 -21.59
CA VAL A 545 -15.84 12.04 -20.95
C VAL A 545 -14.86 12.82 -21.84
N ALA A 546 -13.92 12.16 -22.51
CA ALA A 546 -12.98 12.83 -23.41
C ALA A 546 -13.70 13.51 -24.58
N ALA A 547 -14.72 12.86 -25.13
CA ALA A 547 -15.53 13.42 -26.21
C ALA A 547 -16.32 14.65 -25.76
N LEU A 548 -16.89 14.64 -24.54
CA LEU A 548 -17.58 15.80 -23.97
C LEU A 548 -16.60 16.97 -23.74
N VAL A 549 -15.43 16.69 -23.16
CA VAL A 549 -14.39 17.70 -22.95
C VAL A 549 -13.90 18.29 -24.28
N GLU A 550 -13.73 17.46 -25.30
CA GLU A 550 -13.34 17.93 -26.65
C GLU A 550 -14.43 18.79 -27.29
N LYS A 551 -15.71 18.43 -27.11
CA LYS A 551 -16.84 19.25 -27.56
C LYS A 551 -16.82 20.64 -26.90
N SER A 552 -16.63 20.70 -25.57
CA SER A 552 -16.49 21.96 -24.85
C SER A 552 -15.26 22.75 -25.30
N ARG A 553 -14.13 22.07 -25.53
CA ARG A 553 -12.90 22.69 -26.04
C ARG A 553 -13.11 23.33 -27.40
N LYS A 554 -13.77 22.64 -28.34
CA LYS A 554 -14.09 23.20 -29.67
C LYS A 554 -14.92 24.48 -29.57
N SER A 555 -15.95 24.47 -28.73
CA SER A 555 -16.79 25.65 -28.49
C SER A 555 -16.00 26.81 -27.88
N ASP A 556 -15.11 26.55 -26.92
CA ASP A 556 -14.31 27.61 -26.31
C ASP A 556 -13.22 28.12 -27.26
N ALA A 557 -12.67 27.25 -28.10
CA ALA A 557 -11.69 27.62 -29.12
C ALA A 557 -12.30 28.53 -30.21
N SER A 558 -13.54 28.28 -30.63
CA SER A 558 -14.29 29.17 -31.54
C SER A 558 -14.62 30.51 -30.90
N ASN A 559 -14.75 30.55 -29.57
CA ASN A 559 -14.95 31.78 -28.79
C ASN A 559 -13.63 32.52 -28.46
N GLY A 560 -12.52 32.13 -29.08
CA GLY A 560 -11.22 32.81 -28.94
C GLY A 560 -10.42 32.45 -27.67
N VAL A 561 -10.78 31.39 -26.95
CA VAL A 561 -10.03 30.95 -25.77
C VAL A 561 -8.71 30.29 -26.19
N GLN A 562 -7.59 31.00 -25.99
CA GLN A 562 -6.25 30.58 -26.43
C GLN A 562 -5.83 29.20 -25.91
N VAL A 563 -6.11 28.90 -24.63
CA VAL A 563 -5.77 27.58 -24.05
C VAL A 563 -6.55 26.44 -24.71
N ALA A 564 -7.77 26.69 -25.16
CA ALA A 564 -8.60 25.71 -25.86
C ALA A 564 -8.08 25.46 -27.27
N GLN A 565 -7.56 26.50 -27.94
CA GLN A 565 -6.89 26.37 -29.25
C GLN A 565 -5.59 25.57 -29.14
N ALA A 566 -4.75 25.86 -28.14
CA ALA A 566 -3.50 25.12 -27.88
C ALA A 566 -3.72 23.64 -27.53
N LEU A 567 -4.94 23.26 -27.13
CA LEU A 567 -5.32 21.89 -26.75
C LEU A 567 -5.84 21.04 -27.92
N GLU A 568 -5.94 21.60 -29.12
CA GLU A 568 -6.42 20.86 -30.31
C GLU A 568 -5.58 19.59 -30.57
N GLY A 569 -6.25 18.44 -30.68
CA GLY A 569 -5.58 17.14 -30.89
C GLY A 569 -4.94 16.50 -29.64
N PHE A 570 -5.01 17.17 -28.48
CA PHE A 570 -4.41 16.70 -27.21
C PHE A 570 -5.41 16.22 -26.16
N VAL A 571 -6.72 16.42 -26.37
CA VAL A 571 -7.78 15.86 -25.50
C VAL A 571 -7.95 14.36 -25.80
N ARG A 572 -7.16 13.53 -25.12
CA ARG A 572 -7.11 12.07 -25.33
C ARG A 572 -7.54 11.30 -24.08
N ARG A 573 -8.06 10.09 -24.26
CA ARG A 573 -8.43 9.16 -23.18
C ARG A 573 -7.33 9.04 -22.11
N LYS A 574 -6.08 8.82 -22.52
CA LYS A 574 -4.91 8.67 -21.62
C LYS A 574 -4.70 9.88 -20.71
N VAL A 575 -4.95 11.10 -21.23
CA VAL A 575 -4.75 12.36 -20.49
C VAL A 575 -5.74 12.52 -19.34
N ILE A 576 -7.00 12.09 -19.52
CA ILE A 576 -8.07 12.29 -18.53
C ILE A 576 -8.41 11.04 -17.71
N LYS A 577 -8.01 9.83 -18.15
CA LYS A 577 -8.34 8.54 -17.52
C LYS A 577 -8.10 8.57 -16.03
N GLN A 578 -6.89 8.96 -15.61
CA GLN A 578 -6.50 8.98 -14.20
C GLN A 578 -7.37 9.94 -13.38
N THR A 579 -7.70 11.12 -13.93
CA THR A 579 -8.56 12.09 -13.27
C THR A 579 -9.96 11.56 -13.07
N VAL A 580 -10.58 10.99 -14.11
CA VAL A 580 -11.91 10.38 -14.02
C VAL A 580 -11.93 9.25 -12.99
N MET A 581 -10.96 8.33 -13.09
CA MET A 581 -10.82 7.19 -12.17
C MET A 581 -10.64 7.61 -10.71
N THR A 582 -9.91 8.69 -10.45
CA THR A 582 -9.58 9.10 -9.08
C THR A 582 -10.53 10.14 -8.48
N THR A 583 -11.37 10.80 -9.30
CA THR A 583 -12.35 11.79 -8.82
C THR A 583 -13.43 11.15 -7.96
N VAL A 584 -13.90 9.95 -8.33
CA VAL A 584 -14.83 9.17 -7.48
C VAL A 584 -14.22 8.76 -6.14
N TYR A 585 -12.90 8.72 -6.06
CA TYR A 585 -12.14 8.47 -4.84
C TYR A 585 -11.65 9.76 -4.16
N GLY A 586 -12.29 10.90 -4.44
CA GLY A 586 -12.12 12.14 -3.69
C GLY A 586 -10.93 13.00 -4.11
N VAL A 587 -10.38 12.80 -5.32
CA VAL A 587 -9.36 13.70 -5.85
C VAL A 587 -9.91 15.11 -6.02
N THR A 588 -9.21 16.07 -5.42
CA THR A 588 -9.54 17.49 -5.54
C THR A 588 -9.12 18.06 -6.90
N ARG A 589 -9.68 19.20 -7.30
CA ARG A 589 -9.23 19.93 -8.51
C ARG A 589 -7.72 20.17 -8.56
N TYR A 590 -7.08 20.40 -7.41
CA TYR A 590 -5.62 20.54 -7.34
C TYR A 590 -4.90 19.24 -7.72
N GLY A 591 -5.34 18.10 -7.17
CA GLY A 591 -4.79 16.78 -7.48
C GLY A 591 -5.02 16.39 -8.94
N ALA A 592 -6.25 16.57 -9.44
CA ALA A 592 -6.62 16.35 -10.83
C ALA A 592 -5.75 17.16 -11.80
N ARG A 593 -5.53 18.45 -11.50
CA ARG A 593 -4.64 19.31 -12.29
C ARG A 593 -3.22 18.75 -12.36
N LEU A 594 -2.68 18.24 -11.26
CA LEU A 594 -1.34 17.64 -11.25
C LEU A 594 -1.27 16.35 -12.08
N GLN A 595 -2.31 15.52 -12.04
CA GLN A 595 -2.40 14.30 -12.85
C GLN A 595 -2.42 14.63 -14.34
N ILE A 596 -3.30 15.54 -14.76
CA ILE A 596 -3.38 15.99 -16.16
C ILE A 596 -2.07 16.67 -16.60
N ALA A 597 -1.49 17.52 -15.74
CA ALA A 597 -0.22 18.18 -16.05
C ALA A 597 0.94 17.18 -16.23
N ARG A 598 0.93 16.05 -15.51
CA ARG A 598 1.90 14.96 -15.73
C ARG A 598 1.71 14.36 -17.12
N GLN A 599 0.49 13.94 -17.45
CA GLN A 599 0.19 13.36 -18.77
C GLN A 599 0.52 14.31 -19.94
N LEU A 600 0.24 15.61 -19.81
CA LEU A 600 0.61 16.60 -20.84
C LEU A 600 2.14 16.81 -20.96
N LYS A 601 2.88 16.68 -19.85
CA LYS A 601 4.35 16.78 -19.88
C LYS A 601 4.99 15.61 -20.62
N ASP A 602 4.36 14.44 -20.56
CA ASP A 602 4.87 13.22 -21.19
C ASP A 602 4.64 13.20 -22.71
N ILE A 603 3.80 14.11 -23.24
CA ILE A 603 3.58 14.26 -24.70
C ILE A 603 4.64 15.18 -25.29
N GLU A 604 5.60 14.65 -26.05
CA GLU A 604 6.71 15.43 -26.62
C GLU A 604 6.24 16.60 -27.51
N SER A 605 5.23 16.37 -28.35
CA SER A 605 4.70 17.39 -29.27
C SER A 605 3.82 18.47 -28.62
N PHE A 606 3.50 18.35 -27.33
CA PHE A 606 2.65 19.31 -26.64
C PHE A 606 3.47 20.55 -26.16
N PRO A 607 3.03 21.79 -26.46
CA PRO A 607 3.72 23.00 -26.04
C PRO A 607 3.87 23.12 -24.51
N LYS A 608 5.11 23.15 -24.02
CA LYS A 608 5.40 22.98 -22.57
C LYS A 608 4.98 24.18 -21.73
N GLU A 609 4.96 25.37 -22.31
CA GLU A 609 4.45 26.60 -21.71
C GLU A 609 2.95 26.52 -21.39
N TRP A 610 2.19 25.75 -22.16
CA TRP A 610 0.74 25.60 -21.99
C TRP A 610 0.33 24.54 -20.96
N VAL A 611 1.26 23.73 -20.44
CA VAL A 611 0.95 22.61 -19.52
C VAL A 611 0.09 23.03 -18.32
N TRP A 612 0.42 24.14 -17.67
CA TRP A 612 -0.30 24.57 -16.47
C TRP A 612 -1.66 25.23 -16.78
N PRO A 613 -1.76 26.17 -17.75
CA PRO A 613 -3.06 26.66 -18.21
C PRO A 613 -3.96 25.52 -18.70
N ALA A 614 -3.44 24.64 -19.57
CA ALA A 614 -4.18 23.54 -20.18
C ALA A 614 -4.67 22.52 -19.14
N SER A 615 -3.81 22.11 -18.20
CA SER A 615 -4.23 21.20 -17.12
C SER A 615 -5.31 21.81 -16.22
N THR A 616 -5.28 23.12 -15.97
CA THR A 616 -6.31 23.82 -15.21
C THR A 616 -7.63 23.83 -15.96
N TYR A 617 -7.59 24.17 -17.25
CA TYR A 617 -8.76 24.18 -18.14
C TYR A 617 -9.39 22.78 -18.24
N LEU A 618 -8.60 21.76 -18.58
CA LEU A 618 -9.07 20.38 -18.70
C LEU A 618 -9.62 19.85 -17.39
N THR A 619 -9.07 20.24 -16.24
CA THR A 619 -9.64 19.87 -14.94
C THR A 619 -11.05 20.43 -14.79
N SER A 620 -11.27 21.71 -15.11
CA SER A 620 -12.62 22.30 -15.01
C SER A 620 -13.62 21.56 -15.91
N LYS A 621 -13.26 21.39 -17.19
CA LYS A 621 -14.11 20.72 -18.17
C LYS A 621 -14.39 19.26 -17.82
N THR A 622 -13.39 18.52 -17.34
CA THR A 622 -13.58 17.12 -16.90
C THR A 622 -14.59 17.03 -15.75
N PHE A 623 -14.50 17.91 -14.75
CA PHE A 623 -15.47 17.95 -13.64
C PHE A 623 -16.86 18.41 -14.08
N GLU A 624 -16.96 19.31 -15.06
CA GLU A 624 -18.24 19.69 -15.69
C GLU A 624 -18.88 18.50 -16.39
N SER A 625 -18.14 17.79 -17.26
CA SER A 625 -18.63 16.62 -17.98
C SER A 625 -19.04 15.47 -17.04
N LEU A 626 -18.27 15.21 -15.97
CA LEU A 626 -18.65 14.19 -14.98
C LEU A 626 -19.96 14.52 -14.27
N ARG A 627 -20.21 15.81 -13.98
CA ARG A 627 -21.45 16.24 -13.34
C ARG A 627 -22.65 16.15 -14.28
N GLU A 628 -22.45 16.37 -15.57
CA GLU A 628 -23.48 16.20 -16.60
C GLU A 628 -23.83 14.72 -16.80
N MET A 629 -22.83 13.83 -16.81
CA MET A 629 -23.04 12.41 -17.06
C MET A 629 -23.63 11.62 -15.88
N PHE A 630 -23.36 12.04 -14.63
CA PHE A 630 -23.64 11.22 -13.44
C PHE A 630 -24.41 12.00 -12.36
N THR A 631 -25.64 12.41 -12.66
CA THR A 631 -26.48 13.21 -11.76
C THR A 631 -26.76 12.51 -10.43
N SER A 632 -27.18 11.24 -10.45
CA SER A 632 -27.49 10.49 -9.21
C SER A 632 -26.25 10.27 -8.34
N THR A 633 -25.11 9.98 -8.98
CA THR A 633 -23.80 9.89 -8.30
C THR A 633 -23.48 11.17 -7.55
N ARG A 634 -23.69 12.32 -8.19
CA ARG A 634 -23.47 13.62 -7.59
C ARG A 634 -24.39 13.84 -6.39
N GLU A 635 -25.68 13.56 -6.50
CA GLU A 635 -26.62 13.74 -5.39
C GLU A 635 -26.22 12.92 -4.16
N ILE A 636 -25.76 11.68 -4.35
CA ILE A 636 -25.23 10.83 -3.29
C ILE A 636 -23.95 11.42 -2.68
N GLN A 637 -23.02 11.90 -3.51
CA GLN A 637 -21.80 12.55 -3.03
C GLN A 637 -22.08 13.84 -2.24
N ASP A 638 -23.01 14.65 -2.71
CA ASP A 638 -23.43 15.90 -2.05
C ASP A 638 -24.09 15.58 -0.70
N TRP A 639 -24.96 14.57 -0.65
CA TRP A 639 -25.57 14.08 0.59
C TRP A 639 -24.54 13.59 1.59
N PHE A 640 -23.64 12.68 1.18
CA PHE A 640 -22.53 12.21 2.03
C PHE A 640 -21.68 13.36 2.56
N THR A 641 -21.28 14.29 1.70
CA THR A 641 -20.45 15.43 2.08
C THR A 641 -21.14 16.30 3.13
N GLU A 642 -22.45 16.53 2.97
CA GLU A 642 -23.23 17.35 3.90
C GLU A 642 -23.46 16.65 5.24
N CYS A 643 -23.80 15.35 5.24
CA CYS A 643 -23.90 14.53 6.45
C CYS A 643 -22.59 14.60 7.24
N ALA A 644 -21.45 14.32 6.61
CA ALA A 644 -20.15 14.33 7.25
C ALA A 644 -19.75 15.72 7.77
N ARG A 645 -20.09 16.79 7.04
CA ARG A 645 -19.87 18.17 7.48
C ARG A 645 -20.64 18.48 8.76
N LEU A 646 -21.92 18.09 8.83
CA LEU A 646 -22.78 18.35 9.98
C LEU A 646 -22.41 17.45 11.17
N ILE A 647 -22.14 16.16 10.97
CA ILE A 647 -21.68 15.24 12.03
C ILE A 647 -20.42 15.79 12.70
N SER A 648 -19.39 16.13 11.93
CA SER A 648 -18.13 16.63 12.51
C SER A 648 -18.20 18.06 13.00
N GLY A 649 -19.05 18.91 12.39
CA GLY A 649 -19.17 20.32 12.74
C GLY A 649 -20.08 20.57 13.95
N VAL A 650 -21.22 19.89 14.03
CA VAL A 650 -22.26 20.08 15.06
C VAL A 650 -22.03 19.13 16.23
N CYS A 651 -21.87 17.83 15.99
CA CYS A 651 -21.66 16.86 17.07
C CYS A 651 -20.21 16.86 17.60
N GLY A 652 -19.26 17.41 16.83
CA GLY A 652 -17.84 17.35 17.17
C GLY A 652 -17.28 15.92 17.15
N GLN A 653 -17.91 15.01 16.39
CA GLN A 653 -17.52 13.59 16.32
C GLN A 653 -16.94 13.20 14.95
N ASN A 654 -16.11 12.16 14.93
CA ASN A 654 -15.64 11.56 13.69
C ASN A 654 -16.79 10.80 13.00
N VAL A 655 -16.77 10.78 11.66
CA VAL A 655 -17.74 10.01 10.89
C VAL A 655 -17.43 8.53 11.03
N GLU A 656 -18.45 7.76 11.37
CA GLU A 656 -18.43 6.30 11.52
C GLU A 656 -19.56 5.67 10.73
N TRP A 657 -19.34 4.45 10.24
CA TRP A 657 -20.38 3.57 9.69
C TRP A 657 -20.01 2.11 9.91
N VAL A 658 -20.90 1.20 9.54
CA VAL A 658 -20.65 -0.24 9.51
C VAL A 658 -20.86 -0.70 8.07
N THR A 659 -19.93 -1.48 7.52
CA THR A 659 -20.07 -2.02 6.16
C THR A 659 -21.20 -3.05 6.09
N PRO A 660 -21.73 -3.38 4.90
CA PRO A 660 -22.71 -4.46 4.76
C PRO A 660 -22.23 -5.83 5.27
N LEU A 661 -20.91 -6.02 5.41
CA LEU A 661 -20.30 -7.22 6.00
C LEU A 661 -20.02 -7.10 7.51
N GLY A 662 -20.51 -6.04 8.15
CA GLY A 662 -20.41 -5.86 9.60
C GLY A 662 -19.11 -5.21 10.09
N LEU A 663 -18.17 -4.84 9.22
CA LEU A 663 -16.92 -4.18 9.63
C LEU A 663 -17.22 -2.73 10.09
N PRO A 664 -16.93 -2.35 11.35
CA PRO A 664 -17.02 -0.95 11.75
C PRO A 664 -15.88 -0.11 11.15
N VAL A 665 -16.19 1.07 10.65
CA VAL A 665 -15.23 2.00 10.04
C VAL A 665 -15.36 3.38 10.68
N VAL A 666 -14.25 3.92 11.16
CA VAL A 666 -14.12 5.25 11.77
C VAL A 666 -13.07 6.06 11.03
N GLN A 667 -13.42 7.29 10.61
CA GLN A 667 -12.45 8.18 9.97
C GLN A 667 -11.48 8.82 10.96
N PRO A 668 -10.16 8.61 10.84
CA PRO A 668 -9.17 9.04 11.84
C PRO A 668 -8.74 10.52 11.70
N TYR A 669 -9.54 11.35 11.02
CA TYR A 669 -9.12 12.71 10.66
C TYR A 669 -9.42 13.71 11.77
N ILE A 670 -8.42 13.97 12.60
CA ILE A 670 -8.44 14.95 13.69
C ILE A 670 -7.67 16.23 13.33
N ARG A 671 -7.95 17.33 14.04
CA ARG A 671 -7.13 18.54 13.95
C ARG A 671 -5.79 18.26 14.64
N GLN A 672 -4.70 18.58 13.96
CA GLN A 672 -3.38 18.59 14.60
C GLN A 672 -3.14 20.02 15.08
N GLU A 673 -3.26 20.26 16.38
CA GLU A 673 -2.74 21.48 16.98
C GLU A 673 -1.22 21.39 17.01
N VAL A 674 -0.54 22.15 16.15
CA VAL A 674 0.90 22.40 16.30
C VAL A 674 1.04 23.34 17.49
N LYS A 675 1.01 22.81 18.72
CA LYS A 675 1.31 23.60 19.91
C LYS A 675 2.75 24.06 19.80
N GLN A 676 2.92 25.35 19.51
CA GLN A 676 4.19 26.06 19.59
C GLN A 676 4.61 26.19 21.06
N THR A 677 4.98 25.09 21.72
CA THR A 677 5.60 25.17 23.04
C THR A 677 7.10 25.41 22.87
N MET A 678 7.46 26.62 22.43
CA MET A 678 8.75 27.20 22.80
C MET A 678 8.65 27.59 24.28
N ARG A 679 9.63 27.18 25.09
CA ARG A 679 9.81 27.42 26.55
C ARG A 679 9.35 26.28 27.45
N THR A 680 10.16 25.24 27.53
CA THR A 680 10.66 24.60 28.77
C THR A 680 11.40 23.30 28.39
N ALA A 681 12.43 22.93 29.15
CA ALA A 681 13.33 21.80 28.88
C ALA A 681 12.67 20.40 28.87
N ALA A 682 11.35 20.32 28.99
CA ALA A 682 10.56 19.11 28.76
C ALA A 682 9.96 19.17 27.35
N ARG A 683 10.69 18.63 26.36
CA ARG A 683 10.15 18.36 25.02
C ARG A 683 9.03 17.32 25.14
N VAL A 684 7.80 17.76 25.40
CA VAL A 684 6.62 16.90 25.26
C VAL A 684 6.47 16.63 23.77
N SER A 685 6.79 15.39 23.40
CA SER A 685 6.77 14.92 22.02
C SER A 685 5.38 15.07 21.41
N GLU A 686 5.33 15.51 20.14
CA GLU A 686 4.17 15.60 19.24
C GLU A 686 3.36 14.28 19.13
N THR A 687 3.86 13.20 19.74
CA THR A 687 3.33 11.83 19.72
C THR A 687 2.28 11.49 20.79
N MET A 688 1.77 12.44 21.58
CA MET A 688 0.80 12.15 22.66
C MET A 688 -0.67 12.44 22.32
N ALA A 689 -1.00 13.14 21.23
CA ALA A 689 -2.39 13.40 20.86
C ALA A 689 -3.05 12.11 20.37
N MET A 690 -3.89 11.50 21.21
CA MET A 690 -4.76 10.39 20.82
C MET A 690 -6.04 10.97 20.22
N ASP A 691 -6.51 10.38 19.12
CA ASP A 691 -7.66 10.88 18.37
C ASP A 691 -8.93 11.05 19.20
N MET A 692 -9.14 10.23 20.23
CA MET A 692 -10.28 10.31 21.16
C MET A 692 -10.37 11.63 21.92
N TYR A 693 -9.27 12.35 22.12
CA TYR A 693 -9.23 13.61 22.87
C TYR A 693 -9.11 14.86 21.98
N GLU A 694 -9.12 14.68 20.65
CA GLU A 694 -8.90 15.74 19.69
C GLU A 694 -10.16 16.04 18.89
N LYS A 695 -10.37 17.31 18.53
CA LYS A 695 -11.52 17.70 17.70
C LYS A 695 -11.36 17.18 16.26
N PRO A 696 -12.45 16.71 15.62
CA PRO A 696 -12.40 16.30 14.22
C PRO A 696 -11.95 17.42 13.28
N ASN A 697 -11.20 17.06 12.24
CA ASN A 697 -10.94 17.94 11.13
C ASN A 697 -12.12 17.89 10.15
N VAL A 698 -13.10 18.77 10.35
CA VAL A 698 -14.35 18.83 9.55
C VAL A 698 -14.09 18.82 8.04
N MET A 699 -13.07 19.55 7.57
CA MET A 699 -12.76 19.60 6.13
C MET A 699 -12.28 18.25 5.59
N LYS A 700 -11.39 17.56 6.31
CA LYS A 700 -10.94 16.23 5.93
C LYS A 700 -12.05 15.19 6.07
N GLN A 701 -12.83 15.27 7.14
CA GLN A 701 -13.95 14.36 7.41
C GLN A 701 -14.96 14.38 6.25
N LYS A 702 -15.44 15.57 5.85
CA LYS A 702 -16.42 15.69 4.78
C LYS A 702 -15.90 15.31 3.40
N ASN A 703 -14.66 15.69 3.06
CA ASN A 703 -14.10 15.42 1.73
C ASN A 703 -13.71 13.95 1.55
N ALA A 704 -13.42 13.25 2.64
CA ALA A 704 -12.99 11.85 2.61
C ALA A 704 -14.15 10.87 2.81
N PHE A 705 -15.32 11.30 3.30
CA PHE A 705 -16.42 10.38 3.55
C PHE A 705 -16.97 9.69 2.29
N PRO A 706 -17.35 10.41 1.20
CA PRO A 706 -17.77 9.75 -0.03
C PRO A 706 -16.79 8.69 -0.55
N PRO A 707 -15.48 8.98 -0.73
CA PRO A 707 -14.57 7.99 -1.27
C PRO A 707 -14.26 6.85 -0.30
N ASN A 708 -14.23 7.12 1.01
CA ASN A 708 -13.99 6.08 2.00
C ASN A 708 -15.18 5.10 2.09
N PHE A 709 -16.41 5.61 1.97
CA PHE A 709 -17.60 4.79 1.94
C PHE A 709 -17.62 3.89 0.70
N ILE A 710 -17.36 4.43 -0.49
CA ILE A 710 -17.28 3.63 -1.72
C ILE A 710 -16.18 2.57 -1.64
N HIS A 711 -14.97 2.91 -1.19
CA HIS A 711 -13.92 1.91 -0.98
C HIS A 711 -14.32 0.77 -0.02
N SER A 712 -15.17 1.06 0.96
CA SER A 712 -15.68 0.03 1.87
C SER A 712 -16.70 -0.89 1.19
N LEU A 713 -17.43 -0.41 0.17
CA LEU A 713 -18.30 -1.22 -0.68
C LEU A 713 -17.50 -2.04 -1.69
N ASP A 714 -16.50 -1.45 -2.35
CA ASP A 714 -15.57 -2.18 -3.22
C ASP A 714 -14.95 -3.36 -2.46
N SER A 715 -14.50 -3.08 -1.23
CA SER A 715 -13.94 -4.10 -0.36
C SER A 715 -14.96 -5.16 0.04
N SER A 716 -16.21 -4.76 0.32
CA SER A 716 -17.27 -5.71 0.69
C SER A 716 -17.61 -6.64 -0.49
N HIS A 717 -17.66 -6.12 -1.71
CA HIS A 717 -17.88 -6.90 -2.93
C HIS A 717 -16.73 -7.88 -3.19
N MET A 718 -15.48 -7.43 -3.05
CA MET A 718 -14.30 -8.29 -3.18
C MET A 718 -14.29 -9.41 -2.13
N MET A 719 -14.58 -9.08 -0.86
CA MET A 719 -14.62 -10.07 0.23
C MET A 719 -15.72 -11.11 0.01
N LEU A 720 -16.91 -10.69 -0.44
CA LEU A 720 -17.98 -11.64 -0.81
C LEU A 720 -17.54 -12.54 -1.96
N THR A 721 -16.99 -11.98 -3.02
CA THR A 721 -16.52 -12.74 -4.19
C THR A 721 -15.46 -13.77 -3.77
N SER A 722 -14.50 -13.37 -2.94
CA SER A 722 -13.47 -14.22 -2.34
C SER A 722 -14.06 -15.41 -1.58
N LEU A 723 -15.01 -15.18 -0.66
CA LEU A 723 -15.61 -16.22 0.16
C LEU A 723 -16.41 -17.23 -0.67
N TYR A 724 -17.18 -16.77 -1.65
CA TYR A 724 -17.95 -17.65 -2.52
C TYR A 724 -17.07 -18.42 -3.52
N CYS A 725 -15.97 -17.81 -3.99
CA CYS A 725 -14.96 -18.52 -4.77
C CYS A 725 -14.31 -19.64 -3.94
N GLU A 726 -13.96 -19.38 -2.67
CA GLU A 726 -13.41 -20.40 -1.77
C GLU A 726 -14.38 -21.57 -1.55
N GLN A 727 -15.66 -21.28 -1.33
CA GLN A 727 -16.70 -22.32 -1.18
C GLN A 727 -16.82 -23.21 -2.41
N LYS A 728 -16.55 -22.66 -3.60
CA LYS A 728 -16.54 -23.38 -4.88
C LYS A 728 -15.18 -24.03 -5.19
N GLY A 729 -14.16 -23.83 -4.35
CA GLY A 729 -12.83 -24.38 -4.53
C GLY A 729 -11.95 -23.62 -5.54
N LEU A 730 -12.32 -22.39 -5.90
CA LEU A 730 -11.55 -21.55 -6.81
C LEU A 730 -10.38 -20.90 -6.08
N THR A 731 -9.22 -20.85 -6.74
CA THR A 731 -8.16 -19.92 -6.33
C THR A 731 -8.59 -18.50 -6.71
N PHE A 732 -8.70 -17.63 -5.70
CA PHE A 732 -9.06 -16.23 -5.87
C PHE A 732 -8.04 -15.36 -5.15
N VAL A 733 -7.53 -14.35 -5.84
CA VAL A 733 -6.79 -13.24 -5.24
C VAL A 733 -7.28 -11.92 -5.85
N SER A 734 -7.04 -10.81 -5.17
CA SER A 734 -7.42 -9.50 -5.68
C SER A 734 -6.29 -8.48 -5.57
N VAL A 735 -6.24 -7.60 -6.56
CA VAL A 735 -5.61 -6.29 -6.50
C VAL A 735 -6.74 -5.28 -6.45
N HIS A 736 -7.39 -5.21 -5.28
CA HIS A 736 -8.57 -4.38 -5.06
C HIS A 736 -9.74 -4.73 -5.99
N ASP A 737 -9.96 -3.94 -7.05
CA ASP A 737 -11.02 -4.09 -8.05
C ASP A 737 -10.64 -4.98 -9.24
N CYS A 738 -9.43 -5.52 -9.24
CA CYS A 738 -8.97 -6.50 -10.21
C CYS A 738 -8.92 -7.90 -9.58
N PHE A 739 -9.71 -8.84 -10.09
CA PHE A 739 -9.88 -10.19 -9.54
C PHE A 739 -9.15 -11.23 -10.39
N TRP A 740 -8.37 -12.08 -9.73
CA TRP A 740 -7.51 -13.04 -10.42
C TRP A 740 -7.88 -14.48 -10.04
N THR A 741 -7.85 -15.36 -11.03
CA THR A 741 -8.06 -16.80 -10.88
C THR A 741 -7.32 -17.59 -11.98
N HIS A 742 -7.44 -18.91 -12.01
CA HIS A 742 -6.91 -19.72 -13.11
C HIS A 742 -7.76 -19.54 -14.38
N ALA A 743 -7.15 -19.73 -15.56
CA ALA A 743 -7.86 -19.59 -16.83
C ALA A 743 -9.15 -20.45 -16.93
N CYS A 744 -9.11 -21.67 -16.39
CA CYS A 744 -10.26 -22.58 -16.40
C CYS A 744 -11.42 -22.14 -15.48
N THR A 745 -11.16 -21.27 -14.50
CA THR A 745 -12.13 -20.84 -13.49
C THR A 745 -12.62 -19.40 -13.69
N VAL A 746 -12.15 -18.70 -14.73
CA VAL A 746 -12.60 -17.33 -15.04
C VAL A 746 -14.12 -17.23 -15.23
N PRO A 747 -14.79 -18.13 -15.99
CA PRO A 747 -16.25 -18.04 -16.16
C PRO A 747 -17.02 -18.13 -14.84
N GLU A 748 -16.64 -19.07 -13.97
CA GLU A 748 -17.29 -19.26 -12.66
C GLU A 748 -16.98 -18.09 -11.71
N MET A 749 -15.74 -17.59 -11.70
CA MET A 749 -15.39 -16.38 -10.93
C MET A 749 -16.22 -15.16 -11.39
N ASN A 750 -16.39 -14.96 -12.70
CA ASN A 750 -17.17 -13.85 -13.25
C ASN A 750 -18.66 -13.96 -12.90
N GLN A 751 -19.21 -15.18 -12.90
CA GLN A 751 -20.56 -15.44 -12.41
C GLN A 751 -20.70 -15.04 -10.94
N ILE A 752 -19.82 -15.55 -10.07
CA ILE A 752 -19.82 -15.22 -8.63
C ILE A 752 -19.67 -13.71 -8.43
N CYS A 753 -18.75 -13.06 -9.15
CA CYS A 753 -18.52 -11.62 -9.08
C CYS A 753 -19.81 -10.82 -9.34
N ARG A 754 -20.54 -11.14 -10.41
CA ARG A 754 -21.82 -10.49 -10.76
C ARG A 754 -22.90 -10.78 -9.71
N GLU A 755 -23.04 -12.04 -9.30
CA GLU A 755 -24.01 -12.46 -8.28
C GLU A 755 -23.79 -11.73 -6.95
N GLN A 756 -22.54 -11.65 -6.49
CA GLN A 756 -22.21 -10.97 -5.23
C GLN A 756 -22.37 -9.46 -5.33
N PHE A 757 -22.10 -8.84 -6.49
CA PHE A 757 -22.38 -7.41 -6.70
C PHE A 757 -23.89 -7.12 -6.61
N VAL A 758 -24.71 -7.92 -7.29
CA VAL A 758 -26.17 -7.80 -7.24
C VAL A 758 -26.69 -8.05 -5.84
N SER A 759 -26.20 -9.09 -5.16
CA SER A 759 -26.59 -9.43 -3.77
C SER A 759 -26.28 -8.26 -2.82
N LEU A 760 -25.08 -7.68 -2.92
CA LEU A 760 -24.64 -6.55 -2.11
C LEU A 760 -25.55 -5.32 -2.31
N HIS A 761 -25.75 -4.89 -3.56
CA HIS A 761 -26.53 -3.67 -3.87
C HIS A 761 -28.05 -3.88 -3.88
N SER A 762 -28.51 -5.11 -3.70
CA SER A 762 -29.91 -5.41 -3.39
C SER A 762 -30.25 -5.12 -1.93
N GLN A 763 -29.24 -5.04 -1.05
CA GLN A 763 -29.44 -4.55 0.32
C GLN A 763 -29.76 -3.06 0.33
N PRO A 764 -30.53 -2.56 1.32
CA PRO A 764 -30.91 -1.16 1.42
C PRO A 764 -29.76 -0.31 2.03
N ILE A 765 -28.60 -0.29 1.35
CA ILE A 765 -27.34 0.26 1.87
C ILE A 765 -27.45 1.72 2.33
N LEU A 766 -28.11 2.59 1.54
CA LEU A 766 -28.24 4.01 1.89
C LEU A 766 -29.21 4.20 3.05
N GLU A 767 -30.27 3.40 3.09
CA GLU A 767 -31.26 3.40 4.16
C GLU A 767 -30.66 2.91 5.49
N ASP A 768 -29.90 1.82 5.48
CA ASP A 768 -29.21 1.30 6.66
C ASP A 768 -28.16 2.30 7.17
N LEU A 769 -27.43 2.95 6.26
CA LEU A 769 -26.49 4.02 6.61
C LEU A 769 -27.21 5.21 7.25
N SER A 770 -28.32 5.67 6.65
CA SER A 770 -29.15 6.75 7.19
C SER A 770 -29.68 6.39 8.58
N ALA A 771 -30.24 5.20 8.75
CA ALA A 771 -30.75 4.71 10.02
C ALA A 771 -29.66 4.66 11.10
N PHE A 772 -28.48 4.13 10.75
CA PHE A 772 -27.31 4.11 11.63
C PHE A 772 -26.90 5.53 12.04
N MET A 773 -26.77 6.45 11.08
CA MET A 773 -26.36 7.83 11.37
C MET A 773 -27.39 8.55 12.24
N ARG A 774 -28.68 8.37 11.98
CA ARG A 774 -29.75 8.97 12.80
C ARG A 774 -29.71 8.43 14.22
N SER A 775 -29.58 7.12 14.39
CA SER A 775 -29.49 6.49 15.71
C SER A 775 -28.29 7.02 16.52
N LYS A 776 -27.16 7.24 15.85
CA LYS A 776 -25.90 7.62 16.51
C LYS A 776 -25.74 9.13 16.73
N TYR A 777 -26.16 9.96 15.77
CA TYR A 777 -25.82 11.37 15.72
C TYR A 777 -27.02 12.32 15.86
N SER A 778 -28.26 11.84 15.77
CA SER A 778 -29.42 12.72 15.92
C SER A 778 -29.60 13.18 17.36
N PHE A 779 -30.02 14.44 17.49
CA PHE A 779 -30.40 15.05 18.77
C PHE A 779 -31.85 14.69 19.10
N ARG A 780 -32.15 14.41 20.37
CA ARG A 780 -33.52 14.16 20.85
C ARG A 780 -34.26 15.48 21.03
N GLU A 781 -35.58 15.44 21.16
CA GLU A 781 -36.38 16.65 21.39
C GLU A 781 -35.95 17.42 22.65
N CYS A 782 -35.50 16.72 23.70
CA CYS A 782 -34.96 17.35 24.91
C CYS A 782 -33.64 18.11 24.70
N ASP A 783 -32.91 17.81 23.62
CA ASP A 783 -31.64 18.48 23.28
C ASP A 783 -31.85 19.72 22.36
N LEU A 784 -33.11 19.93 21.93
CA LEU A 784 -33.55 21.05 21.09
C LEU A 784 -34.20 22.11 21.98
N LEU A 785 -33.65 23.32 21.98
CA LEU A 785 -34.06 24.41 22.87
C LEU A 785 -35.31 25.14 22.38
N ASN A 786 -35.73 24.93 21.12
CA ASN A 786 -36.85 25.63 20.48
C ASN A 786 -36.74 27.17 20.53
N ASP A 787 -35.52 27.69 20.68
CA ASP A 787 -35.24 29.12 20.89
C ASP A 787 -34.87 29.88 19.61
N GLY A 788 -34.79 29.19 18.48
CA GLY A 788 -34.39 29.77 17.19
C GLY A 788 -32.90 30.12 17.09
N SER A 789 -32.07 29.69 18.06
CA SER A 789 -30.62 29.93 18.03
C SER A 789 -29.94 29.23 16.86
N ALA A 790 -28.77 29.73 16.45
CA ALA A 790 -27.98 29.12 15.38
C ALA A 790 -27.55 27.67 15.71
N ASP A 791 -27.39 27.35 17.01
CA ASP A 791 -27.10 26.00 17.49
C ASP A 791 -28.33 25.07 17.30
N ASP A 792 -29.50 25.49 17.76
CA ASP A 792 -30.75 24.73 17.61
C ASP A 792 -31.09 24.48 16.14
N LEU A 793 -30.95 25.50 15.28
CA LEU A 793 -31.14 25.38 13.83
C LEU A 793 -30.15 24.38 13.19
N SER A 794 -28.89 24.37 13.65
CA SER A 794 -27.87 23.45 13.14
C SER A 794 -28.14 22.00 13.54
N LYS A 795 -28.62 21.77 14.78
CA LYS A 795 -29.04 20.44 15.27
C LYS A 795 -30.25 19.91 14.50
N ARG A 796 -31.27 20.74 14.25
CA ARG A 796 -32.42 20.37 13.41
C ARG A 796 -32.01 20.06 11.98
N ARG A 797 -31.13 20.88 11.40
CA ARG A 797 -30.59 20.66 10.05
C ARG A 797 -29.88 19.32 9.97
N LEU A 798 -29.06 18.96 10.98
CA LEU A 798 -28.45 17.64 11.06
C LEU A 798 -29.52 16.54 11.04
N ASN A 799 -30.48 16.55 11.97
CA ASN A 799 -31.53 15.54 12.04
C ASN A 799 -32.27 15.36 10.71
N ARG A 800 -32.55 16.47 10.02
CA ARG A 800 -33.20 16.47 8.72
C ARG A 800 -32.31 15.88 7.62
N THR A 801 -31.09 16.39 7.46
CA THR A 801 -30.15 15.92 6.41
C THR A 801 -29.84 14.44 6.54
N LEU A 802 -29.71 13.90 7.76
CA LEU A 802 -29.47 12.47 7.95
C LEU A 802 -30.63 11.60 7.43
N GLY A 803 -31.86 12.12 7.36
CA GLY A 803 -33.03 11.42 6.81
C GLY A 803 -33.37 11.73 5.34
N GLU A 804 -32.82 12.81 4.76
CA GLU A 804 -33.05 13.25 3.38
C GLU A 804 -32.15 12.51 2.37
N MET A 805 -32.35 11.20 2.23
CA MET A 805 -31.61 10.40 1.27
C MET A 805 -31.96 10.78 -0.19
N PRO A 806 -30.99 10.72 -1.12
CA PRO A 806 -31.26 10.86 -2.55
C PRO A 806 -32.27 9.82 -3.07
N LYS A 807 -33.07 10.19 -4.06
CA LYS A 807 -34.01 9.27 -4.70
C LYS A 807 -33.27 8.29 -5.60
N LYS A 808 -33.66 7.03 -5.55
CA LYS A 808 -33.17 5.99 -6.48
C LYS A 808 -33.85 6.16 -7.84
N GLY A 809 -33.08 5.92 -8.90
CA GLY A 809 -33.59 5.78 -10.27
C GLY A 809 -34.24 4.41 -10.51
N ASP A 810 -34.31 4.02 -11.78
CA ASP A 810 -35.08 2.89 -12.29
C ASP A 810 -34.22 1.73 -12.83
N PHE A 811 -32.89 1.78 -12.70
CA PHE A 811 -32.02 0.70 -13.15
C PHE A 811 -32.29 -0.62 -12.40
N ASP A 812 -32.68 -1.67 -13.15
CA ASP A 812 -32.78 -3.04 -12.63
C ASP A 812 -31.38 -3.65 -12.49
N LEU A 813 -30.94 -3.88 -11.25
CA LEU A 813 -29.64 -4.49 -10.95
C LEU A 813 -29.47 -5.89 -11.55
N ARG A 814 -30.56 -6.63 -11.81
CA ARG A 814 -30.46 -8.00 -12.36
C ARG A 814 -29.80 -8.02 -13.74
N ASN A 815 -29.81 -6.89 -14.45
CA ASN A 815 -29.09 -6.71 -15.70
C ASN A 815 -27.58 -7.00 -15.57
N VAL A 816 -26.98 -6.75 -14.39
CA VAL A 816 -25.54 -6.99 -14.16
C VAL A 816 -25.17 -8.47 -14.35
N LEU A 817 -26.09 -9.40 -14.05
CA LEU A 817 -25.86 -10.85 -14.17
C LEU A 817 -25.51 -11.27 -15.61
N ASN A 818 -26.04 -10.52 -16.59
CA ASN A 818 -25.84 -10.79 -18.02
C ASN A 818 -24.80 -9.86 -18.66
N SER A 819 -24.13 -9.00 -17.88
CA SER A 819 -23.17 -8.04 -18.42
C SER A 819 -21.78 -8.63 -18.56
N VAL A 820 -21.40 -8.92 -19.80
CA VAL A 820 -20.09 -9.51 -20.15
C VAL A 820 -18.94 -8.61 -19.67
N TYR A 821 -19.01 -7.31 -19.96
CA TYR A 821 -17.93 -6.34 -19.72
C TYR A 821 -17.97 -5.64 -18.34
N PHE A 822 -18.82 -6.12 -17.42
CA PHE A 822 -18.86 -5.61 -16.05
C PHE A 822 -17.48 -5.71 -15.38
N PHE A 823 -16.90 -6.92 -15.43
CA PHE A 823 -15.52 -7.26 -15.09
C PHE A 823 -14.99 -8.06 -16.29
N SER A 824 -13.95 -7.56 -16.98
CA SER A 824 -13.45 -8.16 -18.23
C SER A 824 -11.99 -7.90 -18.52
#